data_AF-A0A8E1QYJ6-F1
#
_entry.id   AF-A0A8E1QYJ6-F1
#
_cell.length_a   1.000
_cell.length_b   1.000
_cell.length_c   1.000
_cell.angle_alpha   90.00
_cell.angle_beta   90.00
_cell.angle_gamma   90.00
#
_symmetry.space_group_name_H-M   'P 1'
#
loop_
_entity.id
_entity.type
_entity.pdbx_description
1 polymer ?
#
loop_
_entity_poly.entity_id
_entity_poly.type
_entity_poly.pdbx_seq_one_letter_code
_entity_poly.pdbx_strand_id
1 'polypeptide(L)'
;MKKITRSFVVAGLLALATSVNAQEHVWKYVATGDASTYAIRDDGTLWSCGWNEKGQLGAPAVSERTAEWQCVGTDTDWKKVIGGKAYAFFIKEDGSLWAAGTSESGVQGTGDGMDHKELVRVGTDNDWADVTASHFWGYSAIGLKTDGTIWGWGENTSSQLGLGDRNTRTTPVQIGTDTDWKQVSLGSSHCVALKTDGTIWGWGQNNSGQLGLGNATSQSSPVQIGTANDWVYVKAIDNRTYAIKADGTLWATGDNYSNLLGFNQSDEELVSLYYEFTKVTTVPDGVLSVSGCENTTTIAIGKDGVITEIYAIGSNSDGALGDGNGKLLTATSSSDEMPFSAKPVKPLLPEGATYSMLASGQSYSFVLTTDGKFYAWGRNKGGQLGDGSELEQLQTSYQKKPIEIACPGGATPGGGDEDVVTVPSDDIPSDLKKAAEIKLTGTWNTSKFTELAQAIGTTAFGASNTTLVSVDMSEALIEEGTDLYVQGGLAKNGAFVNCKALEKVAMPAAAEAANFKDFTNAFMNCEKLSDIDLQNCAGLTSLNSAFMGCTSLTKVNLLNSKSLTGVSSMASTFKSCTALTDVVLPEEIAFASATFSDCTALANIDWTSYTKDSAPIFYSGMFDGISDLKAITLTVNEDVYDIFAADANWSKLNLVAKGSTGINGVDNEASVRFDGNTLYTSQPVNDVCVYTVSGSLVRKCGVVAGSLNLSDVANGAYILVYTQNGQKHAVKVVKR
;
A
#
# COMPACT_ATOMS: atom_id res chain seq x y z
N MET A 1 19.18 -24.68 51.89
CA MET A 1 18.01 -24.47 51.00
C MET A 1 18.54 -24.13 49.62
N LYS A 2 18.11 -24.90 48.61
CA LYS A 2 18.55 -24.82 47.22
C LYS A 2 18.00 -23.54 46.56
N LYS A 3 18.85 -22.79 45.84
CA LYS A 3 18.43 -21.94 44.72
C LYS A 3 19.16 -22.45 43.48
N ILE A 4 18.39 -23.06 42.58
CA ILE A 4 18.85 -23.58 41.29
C ILE A 4 18.70 -22.43 40.29
N THR A 5 19.82 -21.98 39.74
CA THR A 5 19.88 -21.09 38.59
C THR A 5 19.77 -21.96 37.34
N ARG A 6 18.64 -21.91 36.61
CA ARG A 6 18.52 -22.52 35.28
C ARG A 6 18.96 -21.48 34.24
N SER A 7 20.13 -21.71 33.65
CA SER A 7 20.50 -21.12 32.36
C SER A 7 19.81 -21.93 31.27
N PHE A 8 19.00 -21.29 30.43
CA PHE A 8 18.50 -21.90 29.21
C PHE A 8 19.61 -21.84 28.15
N VAL A 9 20.20 -23.00 27.84
CA VAL A 9 20.98 -23.20 26.63
C VAL A 9 19.97 -23.43 25.51
N VAL A 10 19.84 -22.46 24.60
CA VAL A 10 19.15 -22.67 23.33
C VAL A 10 20.06 -23.54 22.47
N ALA A 11 19.69 -24.81 22.33
CA ALA A 11 20.28 -25.70 21.35
C ALA A 11 19.79 -25.27 19.96
N GLY A 12 20.63 -24.56 19.22
CA GLY A 12 20.44 -24.36 17.79
C GLY A 12 20.55 -25.70 17.09
N LEU A 13 19.40 -26.26 16.69
CA LEU A 13 19.36 -27.35 15.71
C LEU A 13 19.72 -26.73 14.36
N LEU A 14 21.01 -26.77 14.01
CA LEU A 14 21.46 -26.51 12.65
C LEU A 14 21.06 -27.72 11.80
N ALA A 15 19.82 -27.73 11.30
CA ALA A 15 19.43 -28.66 10.26
C ALA A 15 20.20 -28.28 8.99
N LEU A 16 21.20 -29.08 8.64
CA LEU A 16 21.73 -29.14 7.29
C LEU A 16 20.60 -29.63 6.38
N ALA A 17 19.79 -28.71 5.88
CA ALA A 17 18.87 -28.97 4.80
C ALA A 17 19.71 -29.30 3.57
N THR A 18 19.79 -30.58 3.25
CA THR A 18 20.01 -31.02 1.88
C THR A 18 19.01 -30.27 1.01
N SER A 19 19.50 -29.51 0.02
CA SER A 19 18.70 -28.85 -1.00
C SER A 19 17.94 -29.91 -1.79
N VAL A 20 16.78 -30.32 -1.26
CA VAL A 20 15.70 -30.88 -2.06
C VAL A 20 15.24 -29.71 -2.91
N ASN A 21 15.27 -29.86 -4.23
CA ASN A 21 14.57 -28.95 -5.15
C ASN A 21 13.20 -28.64 -4.53
N ALA A 22 12.94 -27.38 -4.19
CA ALA A 22 11.60 -26.99 -3.79
C ALA A 22 10.68 -27.39 -4.93
N GLN A 23 9.82 -28.38 -4.70
CA GLN A 23 8.83 -28.77 -5.68
C GLN A 23 7.89 -27.58 -5.83
N GLU A 24 7.90 -26.93 -6.99
CA GLU A 24 6.98 -25.84 -7.29
C GLU A 24 5.56 -26.38 -7.25
N HIS A 25 4.80 -26.00 -6.23
CA HIS A 25 3.40 -26.34 -6.11
C HIS A 25 2.53 -25.24 -6.73
N VAL A 26 1.41 -25.66 -7.34
CA VAL A 26 0.39 -24.75 -7.87
C VAL A 26 -0.99 -25.03 -7.26
N TRP A 27 -1.87 -24.05 -7.35
CA TRP A 27 -3.27 -24.22 -6.98
C TRP A 27 -4.01 -25.04 -8.04
N LYS A 28 -4.79 -26.02 -7.61
CA LYS A 28 -5.58 -26.92 -8.47
C LYS A 28 -7.07 -26.59 -8.42
N TYR A 29 -7.57 -26.14 -7.27
CA TYR A 29 -8.96 -25.79 -7.05
C TYR A 29 -9.07 -24.66 -6.04
N VAL A 30 -10.05 -23.78 -6.22
CA VAL A 30 -10.30 -22.64 -5.34
C VAL A 30 -11.80 -22.46 -5.14
N ALA A 31 -12.21 -22.10 -3.92
CA ALA A 31 -13.58 -21.79 -3.57
C ALA A 31 -13.66 -20.63 -2.59
N THR A 32 -14.75 -19.87 -2.69
CA THR A 32 -15.09 -18.78 -1.77
C THR A 32 -16.17 -19.23 -0.80
N GLY A 33 -16.06 -18.78 0.44
CA GLY A 33 -17.19 -18.53 1.33
C GLY A 33 -17.54 -17.04 1.32
N ASP A 34 -18.33 -16.61 2.29
CA ASP A 34 -18.75 -15.21 2.38
C ASP A 34 -17.57 -14.26 2.59
N ALA A 35 -16.65 -14.62 3.48
CA ALA A 35 -15.44 -13.87 3.76
C ALA A 35 -14.27 -14.79 4.19
N SER A 36 -14.26 -15.99 3.64
CA SER A 36 -13.23 -17.02 3.82
C SER A 36 -12.93 -17.64 2.47
N THR A 37 -11.68 -18.02 2.23
CA THR A 37 -11.25 -18.63 0.97
C THR A 37 -10.61 -19.98 1.25
N TYR A 38 -10.84 -20.90 0.33
CA TYR A 38 -10.35 -22.27 0.40
C TYR A 38 -9.68 -22.64 -0.90
N ALA A 39 -8.61 -23.41 -0.83
CA ALA A 39 -7.89 -23.88 -2.00
C ALA A 39 -7.38 -25.30 -1.80
N ILE A 40 -7.34 -26.06 -2.89
CA ILE A 40 -6.69 -27.37 -2.94
C ILE A 40 -5.49 -27.24 -3.86
N ARG A 41 -4.36 -27.73 -3.38
CA ARG A 41 -3.09 -27.70 -4.11
C ARG A 41 -2.97 -28.93 -5.03
N ASP A 42 -2.03 -28.90 -5.97
CA ASP A 42 -1.77 -30.01 -6.89
C ASP A 42 -1.45 -31.35 -6.21
N ASP A 43 -0.86 -31.32 -5.01
CA ASP A 43 -0.60 -32.48 -4.16
C ASP A 43 -1.80 -32.93 -3.31
N GLY A 44 -2.97 -32.29 -3.50
CA GLY A 44 -4.23 -32.64 -2.85
C GLY A 44 -4.37 -32.15 -1.41
N THR A 45 -3.43 -31.35 -0.89
CA THR A 45 -3.58 -30.69 0.41
C THR A 45 -4.62 -29.56 0.37
N LEU A 46 -5.32 -29.37 1.48
CA LEU A 46 -6.33 -28.31 1.67
C LEU A 46 -5.75 -27.11 2.42
N TRP A 47 -6.06 -25.93 1.93
CA TRP A 47 -5.61 -24.66 2.48
C TRP A 47 -6.76 -23.68 2.64
N SER A 48 -6.67 -22.80 3.64
CA SER A 48 -7.71 -21.79 3.89
C SER A 48 -7.17 -20.49 4.49
N CYS A 49 -7.87 -19.38 4.24
CA CYS A 49 -7.62 -18.07 4.83
C CYS A 49 -8.93 -17.28 4.96
N GLY A 50 -8.90 -16.12 5.60
CA GLY A 50 -10.07 -15.28 5.85
C GLY A 50 -10.59 -15.37 7.28
N TRP A 51 -11.89 -15.12 7.48
CA TRP A 51 -12.53 -15.18 8.80
C TRP A 51 -12.68 -16.60 9.34
N ASN A 52 -12.57 -16.74 10.66
CA ASN A 52 -12.56 -18.00 11.40
C ASN A 52 -13.23 -17.95 12.79
N GLU A 53 -14.03 -16.94 13.12
CA GLU A 53 -14.65 -16.81 14.45
C GLU A 53 -15.44 -18.05 14.88
N LYS A 54 -16.03 -18.76 13.91
CA LYS A 54 -16.79 -19.99 14.11
C LYS A 54 -16.01 -21.26 13.81
N GLY A 55 -14.76 -21.16 13.35
CA GLY A 55 -13.95 -22.31 12.96
C GLY A 55 -14.10 -22.73 11.50
N GLN A 56 -14.75 -21.90 10.66
CA GLN A 56 -15.08 -22.24 9.28
C GLN A 56 -13.86 -22.49 8.37
N LEU A 57 -12.66 -22.11 8.78
CA LEU A 57 -11.43 -22.44 8.06
C LEU A 57 -10.98 -23.90 8.26
N GLY A 58 -11.49 -24.58 9.30
CA GLY A 58 -10.96 -25.86 9.75
C GLY A 58 -9.54 -25.77 10.35
N ALA A 59 -9.06 -24.54 10.62
CA ALA A 59 -7.74 -24.23 11.14
C ALA A 59 -7.87 -23.70 12.59
N PRO A 60 -7.85 -24.57 13.61
CA PRO A 60 -8.14 -24.17 15.00
C PRO A 60 -7.09 -23.21 15.61
N ALA A 61 -5.90 -23.13 15.00
CA ALA A 61 -4.84 -22.19 15.42
C ALA A 61 -5.17 -20.72 15.12
N VAL A 62 -6.06 -20.45 14.17
CA VAL A 62 -6.52 -19.08 13.84
C VAL A 62 -7.67 -18.72 14.76
N SER A 63 -7.49 -17.71 15.62
CA SER A 63 -8.50 -17.33 16.61
C SER A 63 -9.70 -16.60 15.99
N GLU A 64 -9.46 -15.66 15.08
CA GLU A 64 -10.48 -14.75 14.52
C GLU A 64 -10.43 -14.70 13.00
N ARG A 65 -9.29 -14.32 12.41
CA ARG A 65 -9.11 -14.18 10.96
C ARG A 65 -7.63 -14.14 10.57
N THR A 66 -7.31 -14.39 9.30
CA THR A 66 -5.93 -14.37 8.77
C THR A 66 -5.88 -14.10 7.26
N ALA A 67 -4.87 -13.37 6.79
CA ALA A 67 -4.52 -13.32 5.36
C ALA A 67 -3.39 -14.29 4.98
N GLU A 68 -2.84 -15.00 5.97
CA GLU A 68 -1.87 -16.06 5.75
C GLU A 68 -2.60 -17.39 5.51
N TRP A 69 -2.23 -18.10 4.44
CA TRP A 69 -2.77 -19.41 4.12
C TRP A 69 -2.41 -20.46 5.17
N GLN A 70 -3.44 -21.13 5.68
CA GLN A 70 -3.30 -22.21 6.67
C GLN A 70 -3.53 -23.55 6.00
N CYS A 71 -2.62 -24.50 6.19
CA CYS A 71 -2.86 -25.88 5.83
C CYS A 71 -3.89 -26.49 6.79
N VAL A 72 -4.94 -27.10 6.24
CA VAL A 72 -6.06 -27.67 7.01
C VAL A 72 -5.85 -29.17 7.16
N GLY A 73 -5.45 -29.58 8.36
CA GLY A 73 -5.13 -30.99 8.66
C GLY A 73 -3.91 -31.49 7.89
N THR A 74 -3.81 -32.81 7.75
CA THR A 74 -2.66 -33.51 7.12
C THR A 74 -3.05 -34.35 5.90
N ASP A 75 -4.33 -34.33 5.54
CA ASP A 75 -4.87 -35.16 4.46
C ASP A 75 -4.55 -34.55 3.09
N THR A 76 -4.36 -35.42 2.11
CA THR A 76 -3.85 -35.10 0.75
C THR A 76 -4.80 -35.59 -0.35
N ASP A 77 -6.02 -35.97 0.01
CA ASP A 77 -7.03 -36.54 -0.87
C ASP A 77 -8.27 -35.63 -0.98
N TRP A 78 -8.08 -34.31 -0.85
CA TRP A 78 -9.17 -33.35 -1.00
C TRP A 78 -9.52 -33.15 -2.48
N LYS A 79 -10.82 -33.18 -2.77
CA LYS A 79 -11.38 -33.07 -4.12
C LYS A 79 -12.11 -31.76 -4.35
N LYS A 80 -12.94 -31.32 -3.40
CA LYS A 80 -13.80 -30.15 -3.55
C LYS A 80 -14.04 -29.43 -2.22
N VAL A 81 -14.26 -28.12 -2.30
CA VAL A 81 -14.65 -27.27 -1.18
C VAL A 81 -15.79 -26.33 -1.58
N ILE A 82 -16.67 -26.03 -0.64
CA ILE A 82 -17.66 -24.95 -0.71
C ILE A 82 -17.63 -24.18 0.63
N GLY A 83 -17.61 -22.85 0.57
CA GLY A 83 -17.76 -22.01 1.74
C GLY A 83 -19.18 -21.45 1.86
N GLY A 84 -19.68 -21.33 3.08
CA GLY A 84 -20.86 -20.56 3.43
C GLY A 84 -20.49 -19.28 4.19
N LYS A 85 -21.42 -18.76 4.99
CA LYS A 85 -21.24 -17.56 5.82
C LYS A 85 -20.16 -17.73 6.89
N ALA A 86 -20.33 -18.79 7.68
CA ALA A 86 -19.49 -19.10 8.85
C ALA A 86 -19.36 -20.62 9.02
N TYR A 87 -19.45 -21.35 7.92
CA TYR A 87 -19.33 -22.80 7.82
C TYR A 87 -18.79 -23.15 6.44
N ALA A 88 -18.25 -24.34 6.28
CA ALA A 88 -17.77 -24.85 5.01
C ALA A 88 -17.94 -26.36 4.94
N PHE A 89 -18.00 -26.88 3.71
CA PHE A 89 -18.00 -28.31 3.45
C PHE A 89 -16.86 -28.70 2.52
N PHE A 90 -16.38 -29.91 2.71
CA PHE A 90 -15.22 -30.46 2.04
C PHE A 90 -15.53 -31.89 1.59
N ILE A 91 -15.20 -32.21 0.35
CA ILE A 91 -15.37 -33.56 -0.20
C ILE A 91 -13.98 -34.11 -0.52
N LYS A 92 -13.73 -35.35 -0.09
CA LYS A 92 -12.53 -36.10 -0.44
C LYS A 92 -12.70 -36.89 -1.74
N GLU A 93 -11.60 -37.38 -2.29
CA GLU A 93 -11.60 -38.22 -3.49
C GLU A 93 -12.38 -39.54 -3.29
N ASP A 94 -12.47 -40.03 -2.06
CA ASP A 94 -13.28 -41.21 -1.70
C ASP A 94 -14.79 -40.93 -1.62
N GLY A 95 -15.22 -39.68 -1.85
CA GLY A 95 -16.62 -39.26 -1.81
C GLY A 95 -17.17 -39.00 -0.40
N SER A 96 -16.33 -39.01 0.64
CA SER A 96 -16.74 -38.63 2.00
C SER A 96 -16.94 -37.12 2.13
N LEU A 97 -17.97 -36.72 2.88
CA LEU A 97 -18.31 -35.32 3.17
C LEU A 97 -17.87 -34.93 4.57
N TRP A 98 -17.28 -33.75 4.69
CA TRP A 98 -16.78 -33.16 5.93
C TRP A 98 -17.27 -31.71 6.05
N ALA A 99 -17.36 -31.20 7.27
CA ALA A 99 -17.81 -29.86 7.59
C ALA A 99 -16.92 -29.20 8.65
N ALA A 100 -16.96 -27.86 8.71
CA ALA A 100 -16.41 -27.08 9.81
C ALA A 100 -17.19 -25.77 9.96
N GLY A 101 -16.99 -25.06 11.07
CA GLY A 101 -17.63 -23.79 11.37
C GLY A 101 -18.84 -23.93 12.29
N THR A 102 -19.89 -23.15 12.05
CA THR A 102 -21.05 -23.13 12.94
C THR A 102 -22.03 -24.27 12.71
N SER A 103 -22.68 -24.75 13.78
CA SER A 103 -23.81 -25.68 13.74
C SER A 103 -25.18 -24.98 13.80
N GLU A 104 -25.25 -23.67 13.59
CA GLU A 104 -26.50 -22.93 13.54
C GLU A 104 -27.49 -23.59 12.56
N SER A 105 -28.73 -23.77 13.01
CA SER A 105 -29.77 -24.52 12.28
C SER A 105 -29.38 -25.94 11.84
N GLY A 106 -28.33 -26.53 12.44
CA GLY A 106 -27.82 -27.84 12.07
C GLY A 106 -27.11 -27.90 10.72
N VAL A 107 -26.65 -26.76 10.18
CA VAL A 107 -26.12 -26.68 8.81
C VAL A 107 -24.96 -27.62 8.53
N GLN A 108 -24.11 -27.95 9.52
CA GLN A 108 -23.05 -28.94 9.29
C GLN A 108 -23.56 -30.33 8.92
N GLY A 109 -24.81 -30.69 9.26
CA GLY A 109 -25.38 -32.00 8.94
C GLY A 109 -24.89 -33.15 9.84
N THR A 110 -24.12 -32.87 10.90
CA THR A 110 -23.57 -33.86 11.83
C THR A 110 -24.60 -34.38 12.84
N GLY A 111 -25.62 -33.57 13.14
CA GLY A 111 -26.64 -33.87 14.15
C GLY A 111 -26.20 -33.70 15.61
N ASP A 112 -24.96 -33.29 15.88
CA ASP A 112 -24.42 -33.17 17.24
C ASP A 112 -24.64 -31.78 17.88
N GLY A 113 -25.00 -30.77 17.07
CA GLY A 113 -25.37 -29.45 17.53
C GLY A 113 -24.21 -28.61 18.07
N MET A 114 -22.97 -28.91 17.66
CA MET A 114 -21.77 -28.20 18.11
C MET A 114 -21.05 -27.49 16.96
N ASP A 115 -20.59 -26.26 17.20
CA ASP A 115 -19.62 -25.59 16.32
C ASP A 115 -18.31 -26.41 16.32
N HIS A 116 -17.70 -26.66 15.16
CA HIS A 116 -16.46 -27.43 15.02
C HIS A 116 -15.37 -26.57 14.37
N LYS A 117 -14.23 -26.41 15.07
CA LYS A 117 -13.06 -25.69 14.54
C LYS A 117 -12.07 -26.57 13.77
N GLU A 118 -12.27 -27.87 13.86
CA GLU A 118 -11.58 -28.89 13.07
C GLU A 118 -12.61 -29.55 12.15
N LEU A 119 -12.13 -30.24 11.11
CA LEU A 119 -13.03 -30.91 10.18
C LEU A 119 -13.74 -32.08 10.87
N VAL A 120 -15.07 -32.10 10.77
CA VAL A 120 -15.93 -33.17 11.27
C VAL A 120 -16.64 -33.86 10.11
N ARG A 121 -16.69 -35.20 10.12
CA ARG A 121 -17.31 -35.98 9.05
C ARG A 121 -18.85 -35.90 9.13
N VAL A 122 -19.51 -35.74 7.99
CA VAL A 122 -20.96 -35.69 7.86
C VAL A 122 -21.48 -37.09 7.51
N GLY A 123 -22.05 -37.78 8.50
CA GLY A 123 -22.57 -39.14 8.32
C GLY A 123 -21.47 -40.16 7.98
N THR A 124 -21.89 -41.27 7.35
CA THR A 124 -21.00 -42.39 7.01
C THR A 124 -20.83 -42.63 5.51
N ASP A 125 -21.56 -41.87 4.70
CA ASP A 125 -21.65 -42.06 3.25
C ASP A 125 -20.39 -41.55 2.54
N ASN A 126 -20.04 -42.23 1.45
CA ASN A 126 -18.84 -41.99 0.64
C ASN A 126 -19.18 -41.84 -0.85
N ASP A 127 -20.41 -41.41 -1.14
CA ASP A 127 -20.95 -41.27 -2.49
C ASP A 127 -21.36 -39.83 -2.79
N TRP A 128 -20.87 -38.85 -2.03
CA TRP A 128 -21.10 -37.43 -2.28
C TRP A 128 -20.33 -36.97 -3.52
N ALA A 129 -21.05 -36.46 -4.51
CA ALA A 129 -20.50 -35.90 -5.73
C ALA A 129 -20.32 -34.37 -5.65
N ASP A 130 -21.27 -33.69 -5.00
CA ASP A 130 -21.26 -32.24 -4.83
C ASP A 130 -22.01 -31.78 -3.58
N VAL A 131 -21.79 -30.54 -3.16
CA VAL A 131 -22.51 -29.85 -2.10
C VAL A 131 -22.60 -28.36 -2.39
N THR A 132 -23.77 -27.77 -2.20
CA THR A 132 -24.02 -26.33 -2.27
C THR A 132 -24.50 -25.83 -0.91
N ALA A 133 -24.14 -24.59 -0.59
CA ALA A 133 -24.47 -23.93 0.67
C ALA A 133 -25.03 -22.52 0.42
N SER A 134 -25.78 -22.00 1.38
CA SER A 134 -26.18 -20.58 1.38
C SER A 134 -24.97 -19.71 1.79
N HIS A 135 -24.61 -18.73 0.95
CA HIS A 135 -23.41 -17.93 1.19
C HIS A 135 -23.60 -16.84 2.26
N PHE A 136 -24.65 -16.00 2.16
CA PHE A 136 -24.79 -14.82 3.03
C PHE A 136 -25.97 -14.92 4.02
N TRP A 137 -27.21 -14.97 3.51
CA TRP A 137 -28.43 -15.07 4.32
C TRP A 137 -28.95 -16.51 4.33
N GLY A 138 -28.36 -17.40 5.14
CA GLY A 138 -28.95 -18.72 5.37
C GLY A 138 -27.98 -19.78 5.92
N TYR A 139 -28.57 -20.80 6.54
CA TYR A 139 -27.86 -21.92 7.15
C TYR A 139 -28.35 -23.24 6.58
N SER A 140 -28.32 -23.37 5.26
CA SER A 140 -28.87 -24.51 4.51
C SER A 140 -27.82 -25.09 3.59
N ALA A 141 -27.93 -26.40 3.34
CA ALA A 141 -27.09 -27.11 2.39
C ALA A 141 -27.89 -28.16 1.62
N ILE A 142 -27.49 -28.37 0.36
CA ILE A 142 -28.00 -29.44 -0.48
C ILE A 142 -26.81 -30.19 -1.05
N GLY A 143 -26.76 -31.51 -0.84
CA GLY A 143 -25.76 -32.39 -1.40
C GLY A 143 -26.32 -33.19 -2.58
N LEU A 144 -25.46 -33.45 -3.56
CA LEU A 144 -25.71 -34.32 -4.70
C LEU A 144 -24.85 -35.57 -4.53
N LYS A 145 -25.47 -36.75 -4.65
CA LYS A 145 -24.76 -38.02 -4.65
C LYS A 145 -24.43 -38.50 -6.06
N THR A 146 -23.47 -39.42 -6.16
CA THR A 146 -22.99 -40.02 -7.42
C THR A 146 -24.06 -40.86 -8.13
N ASP A 147 -25.09 -41.31 -7.42
CA ASP A 147 -26.27 -41.99 -7.97
C ASP A 147 -27.33 -41.02 -8.52
N GLY A 148 -27.05 -39.71 -8.52
CA GLY A 148 -27.93 -38.66 -9.01
C GLY A 148 -29.07 -38.30 -8.05
N THR A 149 -29.05 -38.77 -6.79
CA THR A 149 -29.99 -38.30 -5.75
C THR A 149 -29.51 -37.01 -5.09
N ILE A 150 -30.45 -36.19 -4.60
CA ILE A 150 -30.15 -34.97 -3.84
C ILE A 150 -30.68 -35.05 -2.41
N TRP A 151 -29.96 -34.43 -1.47
CA TRP A 151 -30.21 -34.51 -0.04
C TRP A 151 -30.11 -33.13 0.60
N GLY A 152 -31.07 -32.74 1.43
CA GLY A 152 -31.11 -31.41 2.06
C GLY A 152 -30.99 -31.47 3.58
N TRP A 153 -30.29 -30.50 4.15
CA TRP A 153 -30.20 -30.27 5.59
C TRP A 153 -29.90 -28.80 5.93
N GLY A 154 -30.01 -28.47 7.21
CA GLY A 154 -29.95 -27.11 7.74
C GLY A 154 -31.34 -26.49 7.91
N GLU A 155 -31.36 -25.16 7.83
CA GLU A 155 -32.56 -24.33 7.91
C GLU A 155 -33.59 -24.65 6.81
N ASN A 156 -34.88 -24.58 7.14
CA ASN A 156 -35.96 -24.86 6.18
C ASN A 156 -37.20 -23.96 6.34
N THR A 157 -37.07 -22.81 7.02
CA THR A 157 -38.18 -21.91 7.33
C THR A 157 -38.91 -21.40 6.08
N SER A 158 -38.20 -21.31 4.96
CA SER A 158 -38.70 -20.93 3.63
C SER A 158 -38.94 -22.11 2.68
N SER A 159 -38.92 -23.35 3.21
CA SER A 159 -39.03 -24.59 2.42
C SER A 159 -37.87 -24.83 1.45
N GLN A 160 -36.72 -24.21 1.69
CA GLN A 160 -35.52 -24.29 0.84
C GLN A 160 -34.92 -25.69 0.73
N LEU A 161 -35.25 -26.62 1.63
CA LEU A 161 -34.81 -28.02 1.55
C LEU A 161 -35.68 -28.87 0.61
N GLY A 162 -36.85 -28.39 0.15
CA GLY A 162 -37.67 -29.13 -0.82
C GLY A 162 -38.37 -30.38 -0.28
N LEU A 163 -38.41 -30.58 1.04
CA LEU A 163 -38.92 -31.78 1.71
C LEU A 163 -40.44 -31.81 1.89
N GLY A 164 -41.18 -30.88 1.30
CA GLY A 164 -42.63 -30.76 1.44
C GLY A 164 -43.09 -30.10 2.75
N ASP A 165 -42.16 -29.66 3.60
CA ASP A 165 -42.43 -28.97 4.87
C ASP A 165 -41.47 -27.79 5.13
N ARG A 166 -41.58 -27.18 6.31
CA ARG A 166 -40.73 -26.06 6.77
C ARG A 166 -39.82 -26.41 7.96
N ASN A 167 -39.60 -27.70 8.23
CA ASN A 167 -38.87 -28.12 9.41
C ASN A 167 -37.36 -28.17 9.13
N THR A 168 -36.55 -27.58 10.02
CA THR A 168 -35.09 -27.70 9.99
C THR A 168 -34.66 -29.16 10.09
N ARG A 169 -33.62 -29.57 9.35
CA ARG A 169 -33.03 -30.91 9.43
C ARG A 169 -31.57 -30.80 9.86
N THR A 170 -31.17 -31.50 10.91
CA THR A 170 -29.79 -31.44 11.41
C THR A 170 -28.86 -32.51 10.81
N THR A 171 -29.41 -33.36 9.95
CA THR A 171 -28.70 -34.41 9.20
C THR A 171 -29.27 -34.47 7.78
N PRO A 172 -28.49 -34.93 6.78
CA PRO A 172 -28.97 -35.05 5.41
C PRO A 172 -30.24 -35.89 5.27
N VAL A 173 -31.24 -35.36 4.55
CA VAL A 173 -32.49 -36.07 4.20
C VAL A 173 -32.73 -36.00 2.70
N GLN A 174 -33.01 -37.15 2.07
CA GLN A 174 -33.25 -37.23 0.62
C GLN A 174 -34.45 -36.39 0.20
N ILE A 175 -34.31 -35.66 -0.90
CA ILE A 175 -35.37 -34.84 -1.50
C ILE A 175 -35.98 -35.62 -2.67
N GLY A 176 -37.25 -36.01 -2.52
CA GLY A 176 -37.94 -36.81 -3.53
C GLY A 176 -37.33 -38.20 -3.73
N THR A 177 -37.59 -38.80 -4.90
CA THR A 177 -37.13 -40.15 -5.26
C THR A 177 -36.33 -40.20 -6.57
N ASP A 178 -36.09 -39.03 -7.16
CA ASP A 178 -35.45 -38.91 -8.46
C ASP A 178 -33.93 -39.14 -8.35
N THR A 179 -33.35 -39.71 -9.41
CA THR A 179 -31.94 -40.18 -9.48
C THR A 179 -31.23 -39.61 -10.71
N ASP A 180 -31.81 -38.59 -11.34
CA ASP A 180 -31.36 -37.98 -12.59
C ASP A 180 -30.94 -36.52 -12.41
N TRP A 181 -30.61 -36.11 -11.18
CA TRP A 181 -30.08 -34.78 -10.89
C TRP A 181 -28.62 -34.68 -11.34
N LYS A 182 -28.30 -33.59 -12.03
CA LYS A 182 -26.97 -33.29 -12.57
C LYS A 182 -26.27 -32.17 -11.81
N GLN A 183 -27.01 -31.15 -11.40
CA GLN A 183 -26.48 -29.98 -10.70
C GLN A 183 -27.53 -29.43 -9.75
N VAL A 184 -27.11 -28.90 -8.62
CA VAL A 184 -27.95 -28.19 -7.66
C VAL A 184 -27.27 -26.90 -7.20
N SER A 185 -28.02 -25.84 -7.03
CA SER A 185 -27.54 -24.56 -6.53
C SER A 185 -28.51 -23.97 -5.53
N LEU A 186 -27.98 -23.44 -4.43
CA LEU A 186 -28.74 -22.84 -3.35
C LEU A 186 -28.49 -21.33 -3.28
N GLY A 187 -29.56 -20.54 -3.25
CA GLY A 187 -29.53 -19.11 -2.94
C GLY A 187 -29.61 -18.88 -1.43
N SER A 188 -30.17 -17.74 -1.04
CA SER A 188 -30.40 -17.44 0.39
C SER A 188 -31.52 -18.29 0.99
N SER A 189 -32.60 -18.52 0.23
CA SER A 189 -33.77 -19.27 0.72
C SER A 189 -34.53 -20.01 -0.38
N HIS A 190 -33.91 -20.22 -1.53
CA HIS A 190 -34.46 -20.98 -2.65
C HIS A 190 -33.40 -21.86 -3.27
N CYS A 191 -33.83 -22.89 -3.98
CA CYS A 191 -32.95 -23.81 -4.66
C CYS A 191 -33.39 -23.96 -6.12
N VAL A 192 -32.40 -24.15 -6.99
CA VAL A 192 -32.59 -24.52 -8.38
C VAL A 192 -31.70 -25.69 -8.73
N ALA A 193 -32.19 -26.58 -9.57
CA ALA A 193 -31.48 -27.79 -9.95
C ALA A 193 -31.68 -28.09 -11.44
N LEU A 194 -30.71 -28.78 -12.01
CA LEU A 194 -30.67 -29.22 -13.40
C LEU A 194 -30.69 -30.75 -13.41
N LYS A 195 -31.56 -31.32 -14.23
CA LYS A 195 -31.58 -32.76 -14.50
C LYS A 195 -30.71 -33.13 -15.70
N THR A 196 -30.37 -34.41 -15.84
CA THR A 196 -29.57 -34.93 -16.96
C THR A 196 -30.24 -34.78 -18.33
N ASP A 197 -31.57 -34.64 -18.36
CA ASP A 197 -32.35 -34.40 -19.58
C ASP A 197 -32.35 -32.93 -20.03
N GLY A 198 -31.66 -32.04 -19.29
CA GLY A 198 -31.55 -30.62 -19.58
C GLY A 198 -32.73 -29.78 -19.08
N THR A 199 -33.66 -30.34 -18.30
CA THR A 199 -34.73 -29.58 -17.63
C THR A 199 -34.24 -28.96 -16.33
N ILE A 200 -34.79 -27.79 -15.99
CA ILE A 200 -34.50 -27.10 -14.72
C ILE A 200 -35.71 -27.13 -13.79
N TRP A 201 -35.43 -27.20 -12.49
CA TRP A 201 -36.42 -27.32 -11.42
C TRP A 201 -36.08 -26.33 -10.30
N GLY A 202 -37.09 -25.88 -9.56
CA GLY A 202 -36.90 -24.94 -8.46
C GLY A 202 -37.84 -25.18 -7.29
N TRP A 203 -37.42 -24.77 -6.09
CA TRP A 203 -38.22 -24.80 -4.87
C TRP A 203 -37.69 -23.81 -3.81
N GLY A 204 -38.42 -23.68 -2.71
CA GLY A 204 -38.19 -22.71 -1.65
C GLY A 204 -38.90 -21.38 -1.89
N GLN A 205 -38.30 -20.29 -1.41
CA GLN A 205 -38.84 -18.94 -1.48
C GLN A 205 -38.99 -18.44 -2.93
N ASN A 206 -40.08 -17.74 -3.23
CA ASN A 206 -40.33 -17.17 -4.56
C ASN A 206 -40.95 -15.76 -4.54
N ASN A 207 -40.88 -15.04 -3.41
CA ASN A 207 -41.50 -13.72 -3.29
C ASN A 207 -40.96 -12.67 -4.28
N SER A 208 -39.72 -12.84 -4.74
CA SER A 208 -39.01 -11.96 -5.67
C SER A 208 -39.02 -12.51 -7.10
N GLY A 209 -39.70 -13.64 -7.35
CA GLY A 209 -39.69 -14.32 -8.65
C GLY A 209 -38.43 -15.14 -8.92
N GLN A 210 -37.64 -15.45 -7.89
CA GLN A 210 -36.37 -16.18 -8.01
C GLN A 210 -36.52 -17.62 -8.55
N LEU A 211 -37.73 -18.19 -8.58
CA LEU A 211 -37.97 -19.50 -9.22
C LEU A 211 -38.33 -19.39 -10.70
N GLY A 212 -38.66 -18.20 -11.24
CA GLY A 212 -38.98 -18.04 -12.66
C GLY A 212 -40.29 -18.69 -13.12
N LEU A 213 -41.26 -18.88 -12.21
CA LEU A 213 -42.53 -19.59 -12.45
C LEU A 213 -43.68 -18.71 -13.00
N GLY A 214 -43.40 -17.45 -13.35
CA GLY A 214 -44.40 -16.45 -13.76
C GLY A 214 -45.28 -15.95 -12.61
N ASN A 215 -44.91 -16.25 -11.36
CA ASN A 215 -45.66 -15.87 -10.16
C ASN A 215 -44.72 -15.74 -8.94
N ALA A 216 -45.26 -15.28 -7.81
CA ALA A 216 -44.53 -15.07 -6.55
C ALA A 216 -44.73 -16.17 -5.50
N THR A 217 -45.26 -17.34 -5.87
CA THR A 217 -45.63 -18.41 -4.93
C THR A 217 -44.46 -19.35 -4.66
N SER A 218 -44.06 -19.43 -3.40
CA SER A 218 -43.03 -20.37 -2.91
C SER A 218 -43.47 -21.82 -3.08
N GLN A 219 -42.51 -22.72 -3.29
CA GLN A 219 -42.76 -24.14 -3.54
C GLN A 219 -42.07 -24.97 -2.47
N SER A 220 -42.79 -25.87 -1.80
CA SER A 220 -42.20 -26.69 -0.73
C SER A 220 -41.54 -27.97 -1.23
N SER A 221 -41.66 -28.28 -2.53
CA SER A 221 -41.07 -29.43 -3.20
C SER A 221 -40.61 -29.03 -4.59
N PRO A 222 -39.64 -29.76 -5.20
CA PRO A 222 -39.18 -29.47 -6.55
C PRO A 222 -40.32 -29.38 -7.56
N VAL A 223 -40.36 -28.28 -8.33
CA VAL A 223 -41.26 -28.12 -9.48
C VAL A 223 -40.45 -27.76 -10.73
N GLN A 224 -40.83 -28.31 -11.87
CA GLN A 224 -40.19 -27.99 -13.14
C GLN A 224 -40.45 -26.53 -13.53
N ILE A 225 -39.43 -25.84 -14.03
CA ILE A 225 -39.53 -24.47 -14.50
C ILE A 225 -39.59 -24.46 -16.03
N GLY A 226 -40.72 -24.02 -16.58
CA GLY A 226 -40.96 -24.02 -18.03
C GLY A 226 -40.97 -25.42 -18.64
N THR A 227 -40.76 -25.50 -19.96
CA THR A 227 -40.81 -26.74 -20.75
C THR A 227 -39.54 -26.99 -21.56
N ALA A 228 -38.56 -26.09 -21.49
CA ALA A 228 -37.30 -26.21 -22.20
C ALA A 228 -36.40 -27.28 -21.55
N ASN A 229 -35.60 -27.94 -22.38
CA ASN A 229 -34.70 -29.03 -22.00
C ASN A 229 -33.28 -28.86 -22.58
N ASP A 230 -32.93 -27.65 -22.99
CA ASP A 230 -31.64 -27.27 -23.55
C ASP A 230 -30.75 -26.52 -22.55
N TRP A 231 -31.06 -26.60 -21.25
CA TRP A 231 -30.26 -25.99 -20.19
C TRP A 231 -29.03 -26.84 -19.87
N VAL A 232 -27.91 -26.18 -19.60
CA VAL A 232 -26.64 -26.84 -19.28
C VAL A 232 -26.05 -26.42 -17.94
N TYR A 233 -26.52 -25.33 -17.36
CA TYR A 233 -26.04 -24.79 -16.09
C TYR A 233 -27.14 -23.99 -15.37
N VAL A 234 -27.17 -24.08 -14.04
CA VAL A 234 -27.98 -23.24 -13.16
C VAL A 234 -27.16 -22.70 -11.99
N LYS A 235 -27.47 -21.48 -11.55
CA LYS A 235 -26.88 -20.85 -10.37
C LYS A 235 -27.90 -19.97 -9.66
N ALA A 236 -28.09 -20.20 -8.38
CA ALA A 236 -28.78 -19.27 -7.48
C ALA A 236 -27.75 -18.40 -6.75
N ILE A 237 -28.02 -17.09 -6.66
CA ILE A 237 -27.17 -16.11 -5.98
C ILE A 237 -28.08 -15.16 -5.19
N ASP A 238 -28.02 -15.26 -3.86
CA ASP A 238 -28.94 -14.57 -2.96
C ASP A 238 -30.42 -14.80 -3.36
N ASN A 239 -31.16 -13.78 -3.80
CA ASN A 239 -32.54 -13.86 -4.28
C ASN A 239 -32.67 -13.83 -5.82
N ARG A 240 -31.62 -14.25 -6.53
CA ARG A 240 -31.57 -14.28 -8.00
C ARG A 240 -31.25 -15.68 -8.50
N THR A 241 -31.66 -15.95 -9.72
CA THR A 241 -31.37 -17.19 -10.42
C THR A 241 -30.89 -16.90 -11.83
N TYR A 242 -29.80 -17.57 -12.21
CA TYR A 242 -29.20 -17.57 -13.53
C TYR A 242 -29.23 -18.98 -14.12
N ALA A 243 -29.46 -19.07 -15.42
CA ALA A 243 -29.41 -20.32 -16.17
C ALA A 243 -28.75 -20.09 -17.53
N ILE A 244 -28.04 -21.10 -18.02
CA ILE A 244 -27.33 -21.04 -19.31
C ILE A 244 -27.85 -22.17 -20.20
N LYS A 245 -28.17 -21.82 -21.45
CA LYS A 245 -28.55 -22.79 -22.49
C LYS A 245 -27.35 -23.37 -23.21
N ALA A 246 -27.54 -24.49 -23.90
CA ALA A 246 -26.49 -25.17 -24.66
C ALA A 246 -25.86 -24.31 -25.78
N ASP A 247 -26.54 -23.26 -26.24
CA ASP A 247 -26.03 -22.27 -27.19
C ASP A 247 -25.15 -21.19 -26.54
N GLY A 248 -24.92 -21.26 -25.23
CA GLY A 248 -24.11 -20.31 -24.46
C GLY A 248 -24.85 -19.03 -24.08
N THR A 249 -26.17 -18.95 -24.26
CA THR A 249 -26.96 -17.77 -23.88
C THR A 249 -27.28 -17.77 -22.38
N LEU A 250 -27.16 -16.60 -21.75
CA LEU A 250 -27.46 -16.38 -20.33
C LEU A 250 -28.90 -15.88 -20.13
N TRP A 251 -29.58 -16.45 -19.14
CA TRP A 251 -30.95 -16.11 -18.74
C TRP A 251 -31.01 -15.90 -17.23
N ALA A 252 -31.84 -14.94 -16.78
CA ALA A 252 -31.93 -14.60 -15.38
C ALA A 252 -33.36 -14.24 -14.92
N THR A 253 -33.64 -14.42 -13.63
CA THR A 253 -34.92 -14.10 -12.97
C THR A 253 -34.70 -13.79 -11.48
N GLY A 254 -35.67 -13.18 -10.82
CA GLY A 254 -35.61 -12.84 -9.39
C GLY A 254 -35.40 -11.35 -9.12
N ASP A 255 -34.67 -11.06 -8.04
CA ASP A 255 -34.40 -9.70 -7.57
C ASP A 255 -33.53 -8.89 -8.55
N ASN A 256 -33.94 -7.65 -8.85
CA ASN A 256 -33.23 -6.77 -9.78
C ASN A 256 -33.23 -5.29 -9.33
N TYR A 257 -33.36 -4.99 -8.03
CA TYR A 257 -33.40 -3.61 -7.53
C TYR A 257 -32.16 -2.78 -7.86
N SER A 258 -31.03 -3.42 -8.12
CA SER A 258 -29.76 -2.76 -8.49
C SER A 258 -29.25 -3.19 -9.87
N ASN A 259 -30.14 -3.68 -10.73
CA ASN A 259 -29.81 -4.24 -12.05
C ASN A 259 -28.76 -5.37 -12.03
N LEU A 260 -28.67 -6.12 -10.93
CA LEU A 260 -27.64 -7.16 -10.80
C LEU A 260 -27.92 -8.39 -11.66
N LEU A 261 -29.13 -8.56 -12.20
CA LEU A 261 -29.39 -9.56 -13.26
C LEU A 261 -28.68 -9.20 -14.57
N GLY A 262 -28.20 -7.96 -14.70
CA GLY A 262 -27.37 -7.49 -15.82
C GLY A 262 -28.17 -7.16 -17.08
N PHE A 263 -29.43 -6.74 -16.96
CA PHE A 263 -30.21 -6.39 -18.14
C PHE A 263 -29.83 -5.03 -18.74
N ASN A 264 -30.08 -4.86 -20.04
CA ASN A 264 -29.83 -3.59 -20.73
C ASN A 264 -31.01 -2.63 -20.52
N GLN A 265 -31.02 -1.93 -19.40
CA GLN A 265 -32.08 -1.00 -19.02
C GLN A 265 -31.50 0.26 -18.35
N SER A 266 -32.22 1.37 -18.49
CA SER A 266 -31.90 2.63 -17.82
C SER A 266 -32.48 2.64 -16.40
N ASP A 267 -31.97 3.51 -15.52
CA ASP A 267 -32.48 3.62 -14.14
C ASP A 267 -33.97 4.00 -14.09
N GLU A 268 -34.45 4.75 -15.09
CA GLU A 268 -35.87 5.15 -15.21
C GLU A 268 -36.78 3.99 -15.64
N GLU A 269 -36.22 2.97 -16.29
CA GLU A 269 -36.93 1.79 -16.82
C GLU A 269 -36.65 0.52 -16.02
N LEU A 270 -35.95 0.64 -14.89
CA LEU A 270 -35.50 -0.49 -14.08
C LEU A 270 -36.70 -1.29 -13.55
N VAL A 271 -36.80 -2.54 -14.02
CA VAL A 271 -37.76 -3.50 -13.47
C VAL A 271 -37.12 -4.16 -12.26
N SER A 272 -37.70 -3.95 -11.09
CA SER A 272 -37.12 -4.40 -9.81
C SER A 272 -37.22 -5.91 -9.57
N LEU A 273 -38.20 -6.59 -10.17
CA LEU A 273 -38.45 -8.03 -9.96
C LEU A 273 -38.81 -8.70 -11.28
N TYR A 274 -38.19 -9.84 -11.56
CA TYR A 274 -38.50 -10.69 -12.70
C TYR A 274 -39.06 -12.02 -12.21
N TYR A 275 -40.26 -12.37 -12.68
CA TYR A 275 -40.94 -13.61 -12.33
C TYR A 275 -40.75 -14.72 -13.37
N GLU A 276 -40.12 -14.42 -14.50
CA GLU A 276 -39.82 -15.37 -15.57
C GLU A 276 -38.37 -15.17 -16.04
N PHE A 277 -37.75 -16.26 -16.49
CA PHE A 277 -36.42 -16.20 -17.09
C PHE A 277 -36.40 -15.28 -18.32
N THR A 278 -35.56 -14.27 -18.25
CA THR A 278 -35.35 -13.29 -19.33
C THR A 278 -33.91 -13.36 -19.81
N LYS A 279 -33.70 -13.30 -21.13
CA LYS A 279 -32.35 -13.36 -21.72
C LYS A 279 -31.54 -12.11 -21.35
N VAL A 280 -30.33 -12.31 -20.87
CA VAL A 280 -29.33 -11.27 -20.62
C VAL A 280 -28.59 -10.98 -21.93
N THR A 281 -28.51 -9.70 -22.33
CA THR A 281 -27.94 -9.27 -23.62
C THR A 281 -26.78 -8.29 -23.50
N THR A 282 -26.39 -7.93 -22.28
CA THR A 282 -25.30 -6.98 -21.98
C THR A 282 -23.91 -7.61 -22.02
N VAL A 283 -23.84 -8.94 -22.06
CA VAL A 283 -22.61 -9.72 -22.22
C VAL A 283 -22.70 -10.57 -23.50
N PRO A 284 -21.57 -10.91 -24.14
CA PRO A 284 -21.55 -11.86 -25.25
C PRO A 284 -22.15 -13.22 -24.89
N ASP A 285 -22.63 -13.94 -25.91
CA ASP A 285 -22.94 -15.36 -25.78
C ASP A 285 -21.63 -16.17 -25.54
N GLY A 286 -21.76 -17.46 -25.19
CA GLY A 286 -20.62 -18.29 -24.77
C GLY A 286 -20.36 -18.21 -23.26
N VAL A 287 -21.38 -17.91 -22.48
CA VAL A 287 -21.29 -17.92 -21.01
C VAL A 287 -21.09 -19.34 -20.52
N LEU A 288 -20.10 -19.56 -19.66
CA LEU A 288 -19.77 -20.86 -19.08
C LEU A 288 -20.28 -21.00 -17.64
N SER A 289 -20.19 -19.93 -16.86
CA SER A 289 -20.61 -19.92 -15.46
C SER A 289 -20.91 -18.51 -14.96
N VAL A 290 -21.64 -18.46 -13.85
CA VAL A 290 -21.95 -17.23 -13.11
C VAL A 290 -21.61 -17.46 -11.64
N SER A 291 -20.98 -16.46 -11.03
CA SER A 291 -20.63 -16.41 -9.61
C SER A 291 -21.02 -15.05 -9.04
N GLY A 292 -21.03 -14.90 -7.72
CA GLY A 292 -21.41 -13.65 -7.07
C GLY A 292 -21.93 -13.86 -5.65
N CYS A 293 -22.24 -12.73 -5.03
CA CYS A 293 -22.90 -12.65 -3.73
C CYS A 293 -23.89 -11.48 -3.75
N GLU A 294 -24.36 -11.00 -2.59
CA GLU A 294 -25.42 -9.99 -2.43
C GLU A 294 -25.32 -8.85 -3.47
N ASN A 295 -24.22 -8.09 -3.46
CA ASN A 295 -24.10 -6.86 -4.25
C ASN A 295 -23.18 -6.97 -5.48
N THR A 296 -22.72 -8.17 -5.84
CA THR A 296 -21.82 -8.37 -6.98
C THR A 296 -22.16 -9.63 -7.76
N THR A 297 -22.00 -9.59 -9.07
CA THR A 297 -22.16 -10.74 -9.96
C THR A 297 -21.02 -10.75 -10.96
N THR A 298 -20.40 -11.90 -11.14
CA THR A 298 -19.34 -12.15 -12.10
C THR A 298 -19.77 -13.22 -13.09
N ILE A 299 -19.45 -13.02 -14.36
CA ILE A 299 -19.89 -13.85 -15.48
C ILE A 299 -18.64 -14.28 -16.25
N ALA A 300 -18.44 -15.59 -16.39
CA ALA A 300 -17.35 -16.15 -17.16
C ALA A 300 -17.82 -16.52 -18.57
N ILE A 301 -17.06 -16.09 -19.57
CA ILE A 301 -17.28 -16.37 -20.99
C ILE A 301 -16.11 -17.17 -21.52
N GLY A 302 -16.39 -18.15 -22.36
CA GLY A 302 -15.37 -18.95 -22.99
C GLY A 302 -15.95 -20.14 -23.75
N LYS A 303 -15.13 -21.17 -23.92
CA LYS A 303 -15.51 -22.36 -24.67
C LYS A 303 -14.81 -23.60 -24.12
N ASP A 304 -15.48 -24.74 -24.19
CA ASP A 304 -14.91 -26.05 -23.84
C ASP A 304 -14.32 -26.09 -22.41
N GLY A 305 -14.96 -25.36 -21.49
CA GLY A 305 -14.53 -25.24 -20.08
C GLY A 305 -13.39 -24.26 -19.82
N VAL A 306 -12.82 -23.65 -20.86
CA VAL A 306 -11.77 -22.62 -20.73
C VAL A 306 -12.40 -21.24 -20.77
N ILE A 307 -12.19 -20.46 -19.72
CA ILE A 307 -12.65 -19.08 -19.59
C ILE A 307 -11.63 -18.16 -20.26
N THR A 308 -12.11 -17.27 -21.13
CA THR A 308 -11.29 -16.30 -21.87
C THR A 308 -11.66 -14.86 -21.53
N GLU A 309 -12.89 -14.61 -21.08
CA GLU A 309 -13.33 -13.29 -20.65
C GLU A 309 -14.16 -13.38 -19.39
N ILE A 310 -14.05 -12.36 -18.54
CA ILE A 310 -14.82 -12.23 -17.31
C ILE A 310 -15.42 -10.84 -17.26
N TYR A 311 -16.68 -10.78 -16.85
CA TYR A 311 -17.40 -9.55 -16.62
C TYR A 311 -17.85 -9.49 -15.16
N ALA A 312 -17.82 -8.30 -14.56
CA ALA A 312 -18.31 -8.02 -13.22
C ALA A 312 -19.38 -6.93 -13.26
N ILE A 313 -20.40 -7.04 -12.40
CA ILE A 313 -21.51 -6.11 -12.26
C ILE A 313 -21.75 -5.90 -10.77
N GLY A 314 -22.11 -4.68 -10.38
CA GLY A 314 -22.58 -4.36 -9.04
C GLY A 314 -21.70 -3.38 -8.28
N SER A 315 -21.64 -3.55 -6.96
CA SER A 315 -20.84 -2.70 -6.08
C SER A 315 -19.36 -2.83 -6.40
N ASN A 316 -18.67 -1.69 -6.45
CA ASN A 316 -17.21 -1.60 -6.51
C ASN A 316 -16.62 -1.01 -5.22
N SER A 317 -17.42 -0.99 -4.14
CA SER A 317 -16.94 -0.67 -2.81
C SER A 317 -15.93 -1.74 -2.42
N ASP A 318 -14.78 -1.33 -1.93
CA ASP A 318 -13.64 -2.24 -1.66
C ASP A 318 -13.13 -2.97 -2.92
N GLY A 319 -13.33 -2.44 -4.13
CA GLY A 319 -12.67 -2.94 -5.35
C GLY A 319 -13.20 -4.23 -5.94
N ALA A 320 -14.40 -4.65 -5.57
CA ALA A 320 -14.96 -5.95 -5.94
C ALA A 320 -15.10 -6.22 -7.46
N LEU A 321 -15.12 -5.16 -8.30
CA LEU A 321 -15.17 -5.34 -9.76
C LEU A 321 -13.79 -5.56 -10.40
N GLY A 322 -12.70 -5.25 -9.68
CA GLY A 322 -11.34 -5.46 -10.16
C GLY A 322 -10.94 -4.60 -11.37
N ASP A 323 -11.69 -3.54 -11.65
CA ASP A 323 -11.53 -2.68 -12.83
C ASP A 323 -10.59 -1.48 -12.60
N GLY A 324 -9.95 -1.42 -11.42
CA GLY A 324 -9.08 -0.31 -11.01
C GLY A 324 -9.82 0.91 -10.42
N ASN A 325 -11.15 0.95 -10.49
CA ASN A 325 -11.95 2.11 -10.06
C ASN A 325 -12.57 1.96 -8.67
N GLY A 326 -12.24 0.88 -7.97
CA GLY A 326 -12.73 0.60 -6.62
C GLY A 326 -12.26 1.62 -5.58
N LYS A 327 -13.14 1.94 -4.63
CA LYS A 327 -12.84 2.89 -3.54
C LYS A 327 -13.29 2.34 -2.19
N LEU A 328 -12.43 2.50 -1.17
CA LEU A 328 -12.80 2.27 0.22
C LEU A 328 -13.71 3.41 0.70
N LEU A 329 -14.87 3.04 1.22
CA LEU A 329 -15.80 4.00 1.81
C LEU A 329 -15.40 4.30 3.26
N THR A 330 -15.46 5.58 3.63
CA THR A 330 -15.25 6.03 5.02
C THR A 330 -16.59 6.33 5.68
N ALA A 331 -16.60 6.48 7.01
CA ALA A 331 -17.83 6.77 7.77
C ALA A 331 -18.55 8.08 7.37
N THR A 332 -17.93 8.91 6.50
CA THR A 332 -18.50 10.16 6.00
C THR A 332 -18.94 10.10 4.53
N SER A 333 -18.79 8.95 3.86
CA SER A 333 -19.17 8.81 2.45
C SER A 333 -20.69 8.88 2.26
N SER A 334 -21.14 9.65 1.26
CA SER A 334 -22.56 9.72 0.89
C SER A 334 -22.96 8.55 -0.03
N SER A 335 -24.26 8.31 -0.19
CA SER A 335 -24.76 7.27 -1.10
C SER A 335 -24.35 7.50 -2.56
N ASP A 336 -24.24 8.77 -2.96
CA ASP A 336 -23.88 9.16 -4.33
C ASP A 336 -22.39 8.92 -4.64
N GLU A 337 -21.56 8.76 -3.60
CA GLU A 337 -20.14 8.44 -3.72
C GLU A 337 -19.87 6.92 -3.74
N MET A 338 -20.90 6.08 -3.55
CA MET A 338 -20.73 4.63 -3.52
C MET A 338 -20.43 4.12 -4.94
N PRO A 339 -19.21 3.60 -5.20
CA PRO A 339 -18.88 3.17 -6.55
C PRO A 339 -19.69 1.91 -6.89
N PHE A 340 -20.46 2.00 -7.97
CA PHE A 340 -21.37 0.95 -8.43
C PHE A 340 -21.44 0.95 -9.95
N SER A 341 -21.48 -0.24 -10.56
CA SER A 341 -21.72 -0.39 -11.99
C SER A 341 -22.95 -1.27 -12.24
N ALA A 342 -24.00 -0.64 -12.77
CA ALA A 342 -25.19 -1.34 -13.28
C ALA A 342 -24.96 -2.02 -14.65
N LYS A 343 -23.77 -1.83 -15.23
CA LYS A 343 -23.35 -2.41 -16.50
C LYS A 343 -22.15 -3.35 -16.31
N PRO A 344 -22.02 -4.41 -17.12
CA PRO A 344 -20.84 -5.27 -17.09
C PRO A 344 -19.54 -4.50 -17.37
N VAL A 345 -18.56 -4.64 -16.49
CA VAL A 345 -17.18 -4.16 -16.67
C VAL A 345 -16.21 -5.34 -16.68
N LYS A 346 -15.03 -5.17 -17.28
CA LYS A 346 -14.00 -6.21 -17.29
C LYS A 346 -13.01 -5.97 -16.14
N PRO A 347 -12.76 -6.95 -15.25
CA PRO A 347 -11.64 -6.88 -14.33
C PRO A 347 -10.31 -6.77 -15.10
N LEU A 348 -9.32 -6.08 -14.54
CA LEU A 348 -7.98 -5.87 -15.13
C LEU A 348 -7.09 -7.12 -14.97
N LEU A 349 -7.56 -8.23 -15.54
CA LEU A 349 -6.84 -9.50 -15.55
C LEU A 349 -5.70 -9.52 -16.58
N PRO A 350 -4.68 -10.38 -16.41
CA PRO A 350 -3.57 -10.48 -17.35
C PRO A 350 -4.02 -10.74 -18.79
N GLU A 351 -3.47 -9.98 -19.74
CA GLU A 351 -3.82 -10.10 -21.15
C GLU A 351 -3.37 -11.47 -21.71
N GLY A 352 -4.23 -12.13 -22.48
CA GLY A 352 -3.93 -13.40 -23.12
C GLY A 352 -3.93 -14.63 -22.20
N ALA A 353 -4.11 -14.46 -20.88
CA ALA A 353 -4.25 -15.58 -19.96
C ALA A 353 -5.63 -16.24 -20.09
N THR A 354 -5.66 -17.54 -19.84
CA THR A 354 -6.88 -18.36 -19.84
C THR A 354 -7.14 -18.93 -18.45
N TYR A 355 -8.40 -19.03 -18.08
CA TYR A 355 -8.81 -19.39 -16.72
C TYR A 355 -9.62 -20.69 -16.70
N SER A 356 -9.40 -21.47 -15.65
CA SER A 356 -10.10 -22.72 -15.38
C SER A 356 -11.23 -22.52 -14.37
N MET A 357 -11.15 -21.50 -13.51
CA MET A 357 -12.14 -21.23 -12.47
C MET A 357 -12.36 -19.73 -12.25
N LEU A 358 -13.59 -19.41 -11.86
CA LEU A 358 -14.03 -18.12 -11.35
C LEU A 358 -14.88 -18.40 -10.10
N ALA A 359 -14.60 -17.72 -9.00
CA ALA A 359 -15.52 -17.67 -7.87
C ALA A 359 -15.50 -16.30 -7.18
N SER A 360 -16.56 -16.04 -6.42
CA SER A 360 -16.82 -14.74 -5.81
C SER A 360 -17.50 -14.94 -4.46
N GLY A 361 -17.02 -14.22 -3.44
CA GLY A 361 -17.71 -14.07 -2.17
C GLY A 361 -18.18 -12.64 -1.96
N GLN A 362 -18.34 -12.18 -0.71
CA GLN A 362 -18.84 -10.84 -0.45
C GLN A 362 -17.84 -9.75 -0.82
N SER A 363 -18.09 -9.12 -1.96
CA SER A 363 -17.29 -8.01 -2.49
C SER A 363 -15.84 -8.39 -2.78
N TYR A 364 -15.56 -9.66 -3.09
CA TYR A 364 -14.26 -10.12 -3.58
C TYR A 364 -14.45 -11.25 -4.58
N SER A 365 -13.47 -11.43 -5.45
CA SER A 365 -13.49 -12.46 -6.49
C SER A 365 -12.09 -12.93 -6.79
N PHE A 366 -12.01 -14.08 -7.45
CA PHE A 366 -10.75 -14.60 -7.92
C PHE A 366 -10.90 -15.36 -9.23
N VAL A 367 -9.75 -15.66 -9.83
CA VAL A 367 -9.62 -16.61 -10.91
C VAL A 367 -8.44 -17.54 -10.68
N LEU A 368 -8.56 -18.76 -11.21
CA LEU A 368 -7.44 -19.69 -11.34
C LEU A 368 -7.14 -19.83 -12.82
N THR A 369 -5.90 -19.58 -13.23
CA THR A 369 -5.48 -19.79 -14.61
C THR A 369 -5.39 -21.28 -14.94
N THR A 370 -5.32 -21.62 -16.23
CA THR A 370 -5.13 -23.01 -16.68
C THR A 370 -3.76 -23.59 -16.33
N ASP A 371 -2.76 -22.74 -16.06
CA ASP A 371 -1.43 -23.11 -15.57
C ASP A 371 -1.28 -23.04 -14.03
N GLY A 372 -2.37 -22.78 -13.29
CA GLY A 372 -2.40 -22.90 -11.83
C GLY A 372 -2.01 -21.64 -11.05
N LYS A 373 -1.90 -20.48 -11.71
CA LYS A 373 -1.74 -19.17 -11.06
C LYS A 373 -3.08 -18.68 -10.54
N PHE A 374 -3.05 -18.13 -9.34
CA PHE A 374 -4.24 -17.66 -8.63
C PHE A 374 -4.23 -16.14 -8.55
N TYR A 375 -5.27 -15.49 -9.07
CA TYR A 375 -5.44 -14.04 -8.97
C TYR A 375 -6.67 -13.70 -8.16
N ALA A 376 -6.54 -12.81 -7.17
CA ALA A 376 -7.65 -12.39 -6.31
C ALA A 376 -7.77 -10.86 -6.26
N TRP A 377 -8.99 -10.35 -6.05
CA TRP A 377 -9.25 -8.92 -5.88
C TRP A 377 -10.50 -8.65 -5.06
N GLY A 378 -10.67 -7.39 -4.66
CA GLY A 378 -11.79 -6.91 -3.88
C GLY A 378 -11.47 -6.81 -2.39
N ARG A 379 -12.50 -6.98 -1.56
CA ARG A 379 -12.45 -6.80 -0.11
C ARG A 379 -11.51 -7.82 0.56
N ASN A 380 -10.64 -7.34 1.46
CA ASN A 380 -9.73 -8.18 2.24
C ASN A 380 -9.87 -7.98 3.76
N LYS A 381 -11.02 -7.50 4.25
CA LYS A 381 -11.23 -7.22 5.68
C LYS A 381 -11.12 -8.43 6.61
N GLY A 382 -11.35 -9.61 6.06
CA GLY A 382 -11.13 -10.90 6.70
C GLY A 382 -9.76 -11.50 6.47
N GLY A 383 -8.95 -10.96 5.56
CA GLY A 383 -7.80 -11.67 5.00
C GLY A 383 -8.19 -12.69 3.92
N GLN A 384 -9.41 -12.64 3.40
CA GLN A 384 -9.94 -13.61 2.44
C GLN A 384 -9.24 -13.62 1.08
N LEU A 385 -8.44 -12.60 0.74
CA LEU A 385 -7.63 -12.65 -0.48
C LEU A 385 -6.40 -13.56 -0.33
N GLY A 386 -5.96 -13.81 0.91
CA GLY A 386 -4.76 -14.61 1.16
C GLY A 386 -3.46 -13.91 0.74
N ASP A 387 -3.43 -12.58 0.78
CA ASP A 387 -2.32 -11.74 0.28
C ASP A 387 -1.21 -11.48 1.31
N GLY A 388 -1.28 -12.11 2.48
CA GLY A 388 -0.30 -11.92 3.57
C GLY A 388 -0.41 -10.57 4.30
N SER A 389 -1.50 -9.82 4.12
CA SER A 389 -1.78 -8.60 4.88
C SER A 389 -1.77 -8.85 6.40
N GLU A 390 -1.13 -7.96 7.16
CA GLU A 390 -1.08 -8.05 8.63
C GLU A 390 -2.46 -7.82 9.29
N LEU A 391 -2.72 -8.52 10.39
CA LEU A 391 -4.01 -8.54 11.10
C LEU A 391 -4.56 -7.15 11.45
N GLU A 392 -3.68 -6.24 11.90
CA GLU A 392 -4.03 -4.87 12.32
C GLU A 392 -4.51 -4.00 11.14
N GLN A 393 -4.14 -4.38 9.91
CA GLN A 393 -4.36 -3.60 8.69
C GLN A 393 -5.56 -4.10 7.88
N LEU A 394 -6.03 -5.33 8.17
CA LEU A 394 -7.13 -5.94 7.42
C LEU A 394 -8.37 -5.05 7.36
N GLN A 395 -8.69 -4.29 8.40
CA GLN A 395 -9.89 -3.45 8.46
C GLN A 395 -10.04 -2.47 7.27
N THR A 396 -8.93 -2.03 6.68
CA THR A 396 -8.93 -1.14 5.51
C THR A 396 -8.31 -1.79 4.26
N SER A 397 -8.01 -3.09 4.31
CA SER A 397 -7.36 -3.81 3.20
C SER A 397 -8.36 -4.24 2.12
N TYR A 398 -8.01 -3.95 0.86
CA TYR A 398 -8.72 -4.37 -0.33
C TYR A 398 -7.84 -4.19 -1.57
N GLN A 399 -8.20 -4.84 -2.68
CA GLN A 399 -7.48 -4.80 -3.94
C GLN A 399 -8.41 -4.32 -5.06
N LYS A 400 -8.10 -3.17 -5.68
CA LYS A 400 -8.91 -2.57 -6.76
C LYS A 400 -8.73 -3.26 -8.13
N LYS A 401 -7.72 -4.10 -8.25
CA LYS A 401 -7.39 -4.91 -9.44
C LYS A 401 -6.94 -6.31 -9.00
N PRO A 402 -7.05 -7.32 -9.89
CA PRO A 402 -6.47 -8.65 -9.66
C PRO A 402 -4.99 -8.57 -9.29
N ILE A 403 -4.62 -9.22 -8.18
CA ILE A 403 -3.23 -9.45 -7.77
C ILE A 403 -2.94 -10.95 -7.78
N GLU A 404 -1.73 -11.34 -8.16
CA GLU A 404 -1.31 -12.74 -8.09
C GLU A 404 -1.07 -13.12 -6.62
N ILE A 405 -1.65 -14.24 -6.19
CA ILE A 405 -1.53 -14.76 -4.84
C ILE A 405 -0.63 -15.99 -4.86
N ALA A 406 0.45 -15.92 -4.10
CA ALA A 406 1.43 -16.99 -4.02
C ALA A 406 0.81 -18.30 -3.52
N CYS A 407 1.27 -19.42 -4.08
CA CYS A 407 1.01 -20.74 -3.50
C CYS A 407 2.03 -21.02 -2.38
N PRO A 408 1.62 -21.36 -1.15
CA PRO A 408 2.55 -21.73 -0.08
C PRO A 408 3.49 -22.87 -0.48
N GLY A 409 4.79 -22.62 -0.38
CA GLY A 409 5.85 -23.56 -0.80
C GLY A 409 6.11 -23.59 -2.32
N GLY A 410 5.36 -22.84 -3.12
CA GLY A 410 5.66 -22.59 -4.54
C GLY A 410 6.60 -21.39 -4.72
N ALA A 411 6.99 -21.11 -5.97
CA ALA A 411 7.72 -19.90 -6.30
C ALA A 411 6.89 -18.68 -5.89
N THR A 412 7.48 -17.77 -5.13
CA THR A 412 6.83 -16.50 -4.76
C THR A 412 6.68 -15.66 -6.02
N PRO A 413 5.46 -15.33 -6.48
CA PRO A 413 5.26 -14.44 -7.60
C PRO A 413 5.80 -13.05 -7.22
N GLY A 414 6.81 -12.57 -7.94
CA GLY A 414 7.50 -11.32 -7.61
C GLY A 414 8.37 -11.35 -6.34
N GLY A 415 8.66 -12.54 -5.80
CA GLY A 415 9.58 -12.72 -4.66
C GLY A 415 10.99 -13.11 -5.10
N GLY A 416 11.51 -12.42 -6.11
CA GLY A 416 12.91 -12.05 -6.01
C GLY A 416 12.99 -10.97 -4.94
N ASP A 417 14.07 -10.93 -4.18
CA ASP A 417 14.59 -9.66 -3.71
C ASP A 417 14.79 -8.78 -4.96
N GLU A 418 13.74 -8.14 -5.48
CA GLU A 418 13.92 -7.09 -6.46
C GLU A 418 14.57 -5.96 -5.68
N ASP A 419 15.86 -5.75 -5.94
CA ASP A 419 16.66 -4.69 -5.34
C ASP A 419 15.97 -3.31 -5.45
N VAL A 420 15.03 -3.12 -6.40
CA VAL A 420 14.24 -1.89 -6.60
C VAL A 420 12.84 -2.15 -7.15
N VAL A 421 11.80 -1.73 -6.43
CA VAL A 421 10.39 -1.78 -6.88
C VAL A 421 10.05 -0.53 -7.71
N THR A 422 9.71 -0.69 -8.99
CA THR A 422 9.24 0.45 -9.81
C THR A 422 7.76 0.74 -9.53
N VAL A 423 7.44 1.99 -9.21
CA VAL A 423 6.10 2.47 -8.85
C VAL A 423 5.64 3.51 -9.88
N PRO A 424 4.83 3.12 -10.87
CA PRO A 424 4.21 4.06 -11.81
C PRO A 424 3.13 4.88 -11.11
N SER A 425 3.07 6.18 -11.43
CA SER A 425 2.13 7.12 -10.82
C SER A 425 0.65 6.77 -11.04
N ASP A 426 0.34 6.02 -12.10
CA ASP A 426 -1.02 5.58 -12.45
C ASP A 426 -1.32 4.15 -11.96
N ASP A 427 -0.33 3.49 -11.36
CA ASP A 427 -0.44 2.11 -10.88
C ASP A 427 0.32 1.90 -9.56
N ILE A 428 -0.01 2.72 -8.57
CA ILE A 428 0.61 2.67 -7.24
C ILE A 428 0.11 1.40 -6.53
N PRO A 429 1.02 0.47 -6.14
CA PRO A 429 0.65 -0.71 -5.37
C PRO A 429 0.02 -0.33 -4.03
N SER A 430 -0.92 -1.13 -3.53
CA SER A 430 -1.60 -0.85 -2.25
C SER A 430 -0.74 -1.13 -1.02
N ASP A 431 0.33 -1.94 -1.16
CA ASP A 431 1.28 -2.27 -0.12
C ASP A 431 2.71 -2.23 -0.67
N LEU A 432 3.53 -1.40 -0.04
CA LEU A 432 4.96 -1.22 -0.29
C LEU A 432 5.76 -1.24 1.03
N LYS A 433 5.18 -1.70 2.14
CA LYS A 433 5.82 -1.63 3.47
C LYS A 433 7.08 -2.48 3.59
N LYS A 434 7.18 -3.53 2.78
CA LYS A 434 8.34 -4.43 2.69
C LYS A 434 9.31 -4.06 1.56
N ALA A 435 9.00 -3.05 0.74
CA ALA A 435 9.92 -2.60 -0.29
C ALA A 435 11.13 -1.92 0.36
N ALA A 436 12.33 -2.42 0.06
CA ALA A 436 13.58 -1.81 0.51
C ALA A 436 13.92 -0.58 -0.34
N GLU A 437 13.68 -0.63 -1.64
CA GLU A 437 13.96 0.46 -2.56
C GLU A 437 12.78 0.65 -3.51
N ILE A 438 12.40 1.90 -3.76
CA ILE A 438 11.33 2.22 -4.71
C ILE A 438 11.81 3.24 -5.74
N LYS A 439 11.36 3.09 -6.99
CA LYS A 439 11.61 4.02 -8.08
C LYS A 439 10.30 4.56 -8.63
N LEU A 440 10.06 5.86 -8.51
CA LEU A 440 8.83 6.51 -8.94
C LEU A 440 8.93 6.90 -10.43
N THR A 441 7.91 6.57 -11.21
CA THR A 441 7.80 6.95 -12.64
C THR A 441 6.44 7.56 -12.94
N GLY A 442 6.31 8.30 -14.05
CA GLY A 442 5.07 8.98 -14.43
C GLY A 442 4.85 10.32 -13.71
N THR A 443 3.63 10.86 -13.80
CA THR A 443 3.30 12.20 -13.26
C THR A 443 2.67 12.12 -11.88
N TRP A 444 3.35 12.69 -10.89
CA TRP A 444 2.99 12.66 -9.48
C TRP A 444 2.40 14.00 -9.02
N ASN A 445 1.38 13.92 -8.19
CA ASN A 445 0.77 15.04 -7.49
C ASN A 445 0.49 14.67 -6.04
N THR A 446 -0.05 15.61 -5.26
CA THR A 446 -0.31 15.41 -3.81
C THR A 446 -1.21 14.20 -3.55
N SER A 447 -2.18 13.91 -4.41
CA SER A 447 -3.07 12.74 -4.25
C SER A 447 -2.29 11.44 -4.44
N LYS A 448 -1.43 11.37 -5.44
CA LYS A 448 -0.60 10.19 -5.70
C LYS A 448 0.45 9.96 -4.61
N PHE A 449 1.06 11.02 -4.08
CA PHE A 449 1.90 10.91 -2.88
C PHE A 449 1.11 10.49 -1.63
N THR A 450 -0.18 10.84 -1.54
CA THR A 450 -1.07 10.35 -0.49
C THR A 450 -1.29 8.84 -0.61
N GLU A 451 -1.56 8.33 -1.82
CA GLU A 451 -1.67 6.89 -2.10
C GLU A 451 -0.36 6.15 -1.81
N LEU A 452 0.78 6.70 -2.23
CA LEU A 452 2.09 6.13 -1.92
C LEU A 452 2.34 6.07 -0.41
N ALA A 453 2.06 7.15 0.33
CA ALA A 453 2.21 7.18 1.79
C ALA A 453 1.32 6.13 2.50
N GLN A 454 0.15 5.83 1.95
CA GLN A 454 -0.69 4.72 2.42
C GLN A 454 -0.02 3.37 2.14
N ALA A 455 0.48 3.18 0.92
CA ALA A 455 1.16 1.96 0.49
C ALA A 455 2.41 1.66 1.32
N ILE A 456 3.27 2.65 1.57
CA ILE A 456 4.47 2.47 2.41
C ILE A 456 4.18 2.53 3.92
N GLY A 457 2.93 2.82 4.32
CA GLY A 457 2.49 2.72 5.72
C GLY A 457 2.81 3.91 6.62
N THR A 458 2.94 5.12 6.11
CA THR A 458 3.34 6.31 6.89
C THR A 458 2.17 7.19 7.32
N THR A 459 0.93 6.84 6.96
CA THR A 459 -0.25 7.72 7.13
C THR A 459 -0.99 7.56 8.45
N ALA A 460 -0.87 6.45 9.18
CA ALA A 460 -1.56 6.24 10.45
C ALA A 460 -0.83 6.91 11.65
N PHE A 461 -1.57 7.19 12.73
CA PHE A 461 -1.00 7.85 13.92
C PHE A 461 0.10 6.98 14.55
N GLY A 462 1.32 7.52 14.64
CA GLY A 462 2.47 6.79 15.17
C GLY A 462 3.01 5.70 14.24
N ALA A 463 2.51 5.60 13.00
CA ALA A 463 2.98 4.63 12.04
C ALA A 463 4.44 4.92 11.63
N SER A 464 5.16 3.86 11.31
CA SER A 464 6.56 3.90 10.89
C SER A 464 6.83 2.86 9.82
N ASN A 465 7.71 3.17 8.89
CA ASN A 465 8.26 2.21 7.96
C ASN A 465 9.71 1.88 8.37
N THR A 466 10.04 0.60 8.51
CA THR A 466 11.38 0.14 8.94
C THR A 466 12.18 -0.54 7.84
N THR A 467 11.63 -0.63 6.63
CA THR A 467 12.20 -1.41 5.52
C THR A 467 12.74 -0.52 4.41
N LEU A 468 12.05 0.58 4.11
CA LEU A 468 12.39 1.48 3.01
C LEU A 468 13.74 2.18 3.26
N VAL A 469 14.74 1.80 2.48
CA VAL A 469 16.13 2.30 2.48
C VAL A 469 16.32 3.41 1.45
N SER A 470 15.70 3.31 0.27
CA SER A 470 15.89 4.30 -0.80
C SER A 470 14.59 4.66 -1.54
N VAL A 471 14.49 5.93 -1.93
CA VAL A 471 13.44 6.44 -2.83
C VAL A 471 14.11 7.14 -4.01
N ASP A 472 13.88 6.63 -5.22
CA ASP A 472 14.36 7.22 -6.46
C ASP A 472 13.22 7.93 -7.21
N MET A 473 13.27 9.27 -7.27
CA MET A 473 12.33 10.09 -8.03
C MET A 473 12.94 10.62 -9.33
N SER A 474 14.11 10.16 -9.75
CA SER A 474 14.84 10.73 -10.90
C SER A 474 14.06 10.70 -12.23
N GLU A 475 13.10 9.78 -12.37
CA GLU A 475 12.21 9.63 -13.54
C GLU A 475 10.75 10.08 -13.28
N ALA A 476 10.46 10.61 -12.09
CA ALA A 476 9.16 11.16 -11.76
C ALA A 476 8.99 12.56 -12.35
N LEU A 477 7.86 12.80 -13.01
CA LEU A 477 7.37 14.13 -13.35
C LEU A 477 6.53 14.63 -12.19
N ILE A 478 6.65 15.91 -11.82
CA ILE A 478 5.96 16.46 -10.66
C ILE A 478 4.99 17.56 -11.12
N GLU A 479 3.71 17.43 -10.78
CA GLU A 479 2.70 18.46 -11.07
C GLU A 479 3.00 19.74 -10.26
N GLU A 480 2.78 20.90 -10.87
CA GLU A 480 3.03 22.20 -10.23
C GLU A 480 2.24 22.34 -8.92
N GLY A 481 2.93 22.71 -7.83
CA GLY A 481 2.30 22.92 -6.54
C GLY A 481 2.12 21.64 -5.70
N THR A 482 2.84 20.57 -6.02
CA THR A 482 2.75 19.29 -5.31
C THR A 482 3.28 19.37 -3.87
N ASP A 483 2.50 18.86 -2.94
CA ASP A 483 2.85 18.77 -1.52
C ASP A 483 3.29 17.34 -1.16
N LEU A 484 4.34 17.22 -0.35
CA LEU A 484 4.64 16.00 0.41
C LEU A 484 3.98 15.99 1.79
N TYR A 485 3.18 17.01 2.09
CA TYR A 485 2.31 17.09 3.26
C TYR A 485 0.90 16.55 2.92
N VAL A 486 0.78 15.23 3.03
CA VAL A 486 -0.31 14.41 2.50
C VAL A 486 -1.38 14.09 3.55
N GLN A 487 -2.56 13.66 3.12
CA GLN A 487 -3.65 13.28 4.02
C GLN A 487 -3.38 11.90 4.68
N GLY A 488 -3.31 11.85 6.01
CA GLY A 488 -3.09 10.64 6.80
C GLY A 488 -4.19 10.38 7.84
N GLY A 489 -5.17 9.55 7.48
CA GLY A 489 -6.32 9.27 8.35
C GLY A 489 -7.04 10.55 8.78
N LEU A 490 -7.01 10.86 10.09
CA LEU A 490 -7.68 12.01 10.70
C LEU A 490 -6.88 13.33 10.63
N ALA A 491 -5.62 13.32 10.18
CA ALA A 491 -4.75 14.49 10.12
C ALA A 491 -3.89 14.47 8.85
N LYS A 492 -3.10 15.53 8.60
CA LYS A 492 -2.07 15.51 7.55
C LYS A 492 -0.71 15.13 8.13
N ASN A 493 0.09 14.40 7.36
CA ASN A 493 1.42 13.92 7.73
C ASN A 493 2.39 14.06 6.54
N GLY A 494 3.68 13.89 6.79
CA GLY A 494 4.67 13.82 5.71
C GLY A 494 4.57 12.50 4.96
N ALA A 495 4.79 12.51 3.64
CA ALA A 495 4.72 11.30 2.82
C ALA A 495 5.69 10.19 3.27
N PHE A 496 6.88 10.57 3.77
CA PHE A 496 7.94 9.65 4.22
C PHE A 496 8.24 9.80 5.72
N VAL A 497 7.27 10.28 6.51
CA VAL A 497 7.45 10.43 7.96
C VAL A 497 7.74 9.08 8.62
N ASN A 498 8.66 9.05 9.58
CA ASN A 498 9.07 7.86 10.33
C ASN A 498 9.59 6.70 9.47
N CYS A 499 10.15 6.96 8.29
CA CYS A 499 10.90 5.96 7.52
C CYS A 499 12.29 5.74 8.16
N LYS A 500 12.36 4.83 9.13
CA LYS A 500 13.53 4.61 10.01
C LYS A 500 14.76 4.05 9.29
N ALA A 501 14.55 3.33 8.20
CA ALA A 501 15.64 2.77 7.40
C ALA A 501 16.08 3.68 6.25
N LEU A 502 15.38 4.78 5.98
CA LEU A 502 15.60 5.59 4.78
C LEU A 502 16.95 6.28 4.86
N GLU A 503 17.84 5.94 3.93
CA GLU A 503 19.22 6.42 3.86
C GLU A 503 19.40 7.47 2.77
N LYS A 504 18.64 7.35 1.66
CA LYS A 504 18.81 8.18 0.45
C LYS A 504 17.49 8.48 -0.25
N VAL A 505 17.36 9.73 -0.72
CA VAL A 505 16.28 10.18 -1.61
C VAL A 505 16.91 10.81 -2.86
N ALA A 506 16.74 10.21 -4.03
CA ALA A 506 17.11 10.84 -5.29
C ALA A 506 15.97 11.74 -5.76
N MET A 507 16.22 13.05 -5.82
CA MET A 507 15.23 14.03 -6.26
C MET A 507 14.99 13.95 -7.77
N PRO A 508 13.81 14.36 -8.27
CA PRO A 508 13.52 14.37 -9.69
C PRO A 508 14.40 15.38 -10.44
N ALA A 509 14.33 15.36 -11.78
CA ALA A 509 15.04 16.33 -12.61
C ALA A 509 14.77 17.78 -12.14
N ALA A 510 15.76 18.68 -12.30
CA ALA A 510 15.72 20.01 -11.70
C ALA A 510 14.44 20.82 -11.99
N ALA A 511 13.89 20.72 -13.21
CA ALA A 511 12.64 21.37 -13.60
C ALA A 511 11.43 20.83 -12.82
N GLU A 512 11.41 19.53 -12.55
CA GLU A 512 10.35 18.85 -11.80
C GLU A 512 10.51 19.06 -10.29
N ALA A 513 11.74 19.08 -9.78
CA ALA A 513 12.02 19.39 -8.37
C ALA A 513 11.50 20.78 -7.98
N ALA A 514 11.51 21.75 -8.91
CA ALA A 514 10.98 23.08 -8.70
C ALA A 514 9.46 23.12 -8.46
N ASN A 515 8.72 22.08 -8.85
CA ASN A 515 7.27 22.01 -8.73
C ASN A 515 6.79 21.60 -7.32
N PHE A 516 7.69 21.14 -6.45
CA PHE A 516 7.37 20.88 -5.05
C PHE A 516 7.12 22.17 -4.26
N LYS A 517 6.06 22.16 -3.44
CA LYS A 517 5.57 23.34 -2.70
C LYS A 517 5.68 23.24 -1.18
N ASP A 518 5.31 22.10 -0.60
CA ASP A 518 5.24 21.93 0.86
C ASP A 518 5.84 20.60 1.30
N PHE A 519 6.90 20.67 2.11
CA PHE A 519 7.62 19.54 2.69
C PHE A 519 7.35 19.37 4.19
N THR A 520 6.28 19.97 4.71
CA THR A 520 5.92 19.87 6.14
C THR A 520 5.89 18.41 6.58
N ASN A 521 6.69 18.09 7.59
CA ASN A 521 6.89 16.74 8.15
C ASN A 521 7.41 15.66 7.18
N ALA A 522 7.76 16.00 5.93
CA ALA A 522 7.96 15.03 4.84
C ALA A 522 8.89 13.87 5.18
N PHE A 523 10.00 14.16 5.88
CA PHE A 523 11.04 13.20 6.27
C PHE A 523 11.27 13.18 7.79
N MET A 524 10.32 13.67 8.59
CA MET A 524 10.46 13.72 10.04
C MET A 524 10.79 12.32 10.61
N ASN A 525 11.78 12.26 11.50
CA ASN A 525 12.33 11.06 12.13
C ASN A 525 12.89 9.98 11.18
N CYS A 526 13.34 10.36 9.98
CA CYS A 526 14.16 9.51 9.11
C CYS A 526 15.62 9.51 9.59
N GLU A 527 15.89 8.80 10.69
CA GLU A 527 17.15 8.88 11.44
C GLU A 527 18.40 8.56 10.61
N LYS A 528 18.25 7.72 9.58
CA LYS A 528 19.34 7.30 8.69
C LYS A 528 19.54 8.18 7.46
N LEU A 529 18.64 9.12 7.18
CA LEU A 529 18.72 9.94 5.97
C LEU A 529 19.95 10.82 6.06
N SER A 530 20.94 10.56 5.20
CA SER A 530 22.27 11.16 5.33
C SER A 530 22.53 12.32 4.35
N ASP A 531 21.83 12.30 3.22
CA ASP A 531 21.95 13.27 2.14
C ASP A 531 20.63 13.42 1.36
N ILE A 532 20.32 14.65 0.93
CA ILE A 532 19.18 15.00 0.07
C ILE A 532 19.45 16.31 -0.67
N ASP A 533 19.35 16.29 -2.01
CA ASP A 533 19.61 17.46 -2.85
C ASP A 533 18.37 18.35 -3.02
N LEU A 534 18.26 19.39 -2.20
CA LEU A 534 17.16 20.36 -2.27
C LEU A 534 17.46 21.57 -3.16
N GLN A 535 18.61 21.63 -3.82
CA GLN A 535 19.07 22.86 -4.47
C GLN A 535 18.13 23.33 -5.58
N ASN A 536 17.37 22.42 -6.19
CA ASN A 536 16.47 22.70 -7.32
C ASN A 536 15.00 22.88 -6.89
N CYS A 537 14.69 22.78 -5.59
CA CYS A 537 13.34 22.89 -5.06
C CYS A 537 12.88 24.35 -4.91
N ALA A 538 12.78 25.06 -6.04
CA ALA A 538 12.53 26.50 -6.06
C ALA A 538 11.11 26.91 -5.61
N GLY A 539 10.11 26.04 -5.79
CA GLY A 539 8.71 26.28 -5.42
C GLY A 539 8.39 26.11 -3.93
N LEU A 540 9.37 25.71 -3.10
CA LEU A 540 9.13 25.43 -1.67
C LEU A 540 8.68 26.68 -0.90
N THR A 541 7.55 26.55 -0.22
CA THR A 541 6.94 27.56 0.65
C THR A 541 6.96 27.16 2.12
N SER A 542 7.15 25.86 2.42
CA SER A 542 7.27 25.34 3.78
C SER A 542 8.20 24.12 3.84
N LEU A 543 9.07 24.13 4.85
CA LEU A 543 9.91 23.03 5.32
C LEU A 543 9.64 22.74 6.80
N ASN A 544 8.46 23.14 7.32
CA ASN A 544 8.13 23.01 8.74
C ASN A 544 8.33 21.57 9.22
N SER A 545 9.27 21.38 10.14
CA SER A 545 9.65 20.10 10.70
C SER A 545 10.00 19.00 9.67
N ALA A 546 10.33 19.39 8.43
CA ALA A 546 10.54 18.46 7.31
C ALA A 546 11.59 17.41 7.60
N PHE A 547 12.66 17.78 8.31
CA PHE A 547 13.80 16.92 8.64
C PHE A 547 13.99 16.76 10.15
N MET A 548 13.00 17.14 10.97
CA MET A 548 13.12 17.03 12.43
C MET A 548 13.45 15.59 12.82
N GLY A 549 14.54 15.38 13.56
CA GLY A 549 15.01 14.06 13.97
C GLY A 549 15.78 13.25 12.92
N CYS A 550 16.17 13.85 11.78
CA CYS A 550 17.09 13.21 10.81
C CYS A 550 18.54 13.28 11.34
N THR A 551 18.87 12.42 12.30
CA THR A 551 20.14 12.50 13.05
C THR A 551 21.39 12.24 12.21
N SER A 552 21.27 11.58 11.05
CA SER A 552 22.37 11.29 10.12
C SER A 552 22.55 12.35 9.02
N LEU A 553 21.64 13.32 8.88
CA LEU A 553 21.67 14.30 7.80
C LEU A 553 22.88 15.22 7.95
N THR A 554 23.76 15.27 6.95
CA THR A 554 25.05 15.97 7.08
C THR A 554 25.11 17.33 6.41
N LYS A 555 24.42 17.50 5.28
CA LYS A 555 24.46 18.72 4.46
C LYS A 555 23.10 19.03 3.87
N VAL A 556 22.81 20.32 3.71
CA VAL A 556 21.59 20.78 3.03
C VAL A 556 21.89 21.99 2.16
N ASN A 557 21.40 21.98 0.93
CA ASN A 557 21.50 23.11 0.01
C ASN A 557 20.12 23.62 -0.40
N LEU A 558 19.76 24.84 0.03
CA LEU A 558 18.48 25.50 -0.25
C LEU A 558 18.62 26.68 -1.22
N LEU A 559 19.73 26.79 -1.95
CA LEU A 559 20.11 28.00 -2.69
C LEU A 559 18.98 28.59 -3.57
N ASN A 560 18.17 27.75 -4.23
CA ASN A 560 17.09 28.22 -5.10
C ASN A 560 15.69 28.26 -4.45
N SER A 561 15.52 27.85 -3.18
CA SER A 561 14.22 27.84 -2.48
C SER A 561 13.80 29.23 -2.00
N LYS A 562 13.50 30.13 -2.94
CA LYS A 562 13.28 31.57 -2.70
C LYS A 562 11.94 31.92 -2.03
N SER A 563 11.02 30.96 -1.90
CA SER A 563 9.66 31.20 -1.43
C SER A 563 9.42 30.80 0.04
N LEU A 564 10.48 30.48 0.79
CA LEU A 564 10.44 30.14 2.21
C LEU A 564 10.29 31.38 3.11
N THR A 565 9.25 32.18 2.89
CA THR A 565 9.07 33.50 3.53
C THR A 565 7.94 33.54 4.57
N GLY A 566 7.20 32.44 4.73
CA GLY A 566 6.13 32.33 5.73
C GLY A 566 6.67 32.27 7.16
N VAL A 567 5.94 32.85 8.13
CA VAL A 567 6.35 32.97 9.55
C VAL A 567 6.66 31.65 10.26
N SER A 568 6.12 30.54 9.76
CA SER A 568 6.35 29.17 10.26
C SER A 568 6.99 28.25 9.23
N SER A 569 7.38 28.78 8.07
CA SER A 569 7.90 28.00 6.94
C SER A 569 9.14 27.18 7.31
N MET A 570 9.95 27.69 8.25
CA MET A 570 11.18 27.02 8.70
C MET A 570 11.10 26.48 10.13
N ALA A 571 9.91 26.43 10.75
CA ALA A 571 9.78 26.04 12.16
C ALA A 571 10.25 24.59 12.37
N SER A 572 11.15 24.37 13.33
CA SER A 572 11.74 23.06 13.65
C SER A 572 12.33 22.26 12.49
N THR A 573 12.62 22.89 11.33
CA THR A 573 13.00 22.20 10.08
C THR A 573 14.09 21.16 10.26
N PHE A 574 15.21 21.53 10.89
CA PHE A 574 16.35 20.66 11.13
C PHE A 574 16.50 20.31 12.60
N LYS A 575 15.46 20.48 13.41
CA LYS A 575 15.55 20.24 14.84
C LYS A 575 16.05 18.81 15.12
N SER A 576 17.08 18.69 15.96
CA SER A 576 17.75 17.42 16.30
C SER A 576 18.43 16.70 15.12
N CYS A 577 18.80 17.41 14.05
CA CYS A 577 19.74 16.91 13.04
C CYS A 577 21.17 16.98 13.57
N THR A 578 21.55 16.06 14.46
CA THR A 578 22.80 16.15 15.23
C THR A 578 24.07 16.00 14.39
N ALA A 579 23.99 15.44 13.18
CA ALA A 579 25.11 15.33 12.24
C ALA A 579 25.19 16.47 11.20
N LEU A 580 24.25 17.43 11.20
CA LEU A 580 24.20 18.50 10.21
C LEU A 580 25.40 19.43 10.39
N THR A 581 26.23 19.57 9.37
CA THR A 581 27.47 20.37 9.40
C THR A 581 27.43 21.58 8.49
N ASP A 582 26.88 21.43 7.28
CA ASP A 582 26.89 22.45 6.23
C ASP A 582 25.45 22.79 5.77
N VAL A 583 25.12 24.08 5.73
CA VAL A 583 23.83 24.58 5.21
C VAL A 583 24.07 25.73 4.22
N VAL A 584 23.49 25.64 3.02
CA VAL A 584 23.47 26.74 2.05
C VAL A 584 22.06 27.33 2.00
N LEU A 585 21.95 28.65 2.15
CA LEU A 585 20.67 29.36 2.25
C LEU A 585 20.30 30.10 0.95
N PRO A 586 18.99 30.29 0.67
CA PRO A 586 18.53 31.12 -0.45
C PRO A 586 18.71 32.60 -0.16
N GLU A 587 18.58 33.42 -1.21
CA GLU A 587 18.61 34.89 -1.13
C GLU A 587 17.60 35.45 -0.12
N GLU A 588 16.44 34.82 0.00
CA GLU A 588 15.39 35.20 0.94
C GLU A 588 14.86 33.97 1.69
N ILE A 589 14.85 34.06 3.02
CA ILE A 589 14.30 33.05 3.92
C ILE A 589 13.76 33.72 5.19
N ALA A 590 12.63 33.22 5.69
CA ALA A 590 12.07 33.56 7.00
C ALA A 590 12.37 32.41 7.97
N PHE A 591 13.37 32.62 8.83
CA PHE A 591 13.62 31.71 9.94
C PHE A 591 12.42 31.65 10.89
N ALA A 592 12.39 30.62 11.73
CA ALA A 592 11.36 30.44 12.75
C ALA A 592 11.98 29.82 14.01
N SER A 593 11.15 29.54 15.00
CA SER A 593 11.61 28.87 16.22
C SER A 593 12.18 27.47 15.92
N ALA A 594 13.26 27.12 16.62
CA ALA A 594 13.89 25.81 16.58
C ALA A 594 14.40 25.33 15.22
N THR A 595 14.57 26.22 14.21
CA THR A 595 15.02 25.81 12.86
C THR A 595 16.30 24.95 12.89
N PHE A 596 17.27 25.29 13.73
CA PHE A 596 18.54 24.55 13.93
C PHE A 596 18.71 24.05 15.38
N SER A 597 17.62 23.90 16.12
CA SER A 597 17.72 23.46 17.51
C SER A 597 18.33 22.05 17.59
N ASP A 598 19.22 21.83 18.55
CA ASP A 598 19.95 20.57 18.76
C ASP A 598 20.82 20.10 17.56
N CYS A 599 21.13 20.99 16.60
CA CYS A 599 22.09 20.71 15.53
C CYS A 599 23.54 20.86 16.03
N THR A 600 23.98 19.96 16.91
CA THR A 600 25.24 20.11 17.66
C THR A 600 26.51 20.04 16.80
N ALA A 601 26.44 19.50 15.58
CA ALA A 601 27.54 19.48 14.62
C ALA A 601 27.56 20.67 13.64
N LEU A 602 26.57 21.57 13.71
CA LEU A 602 26.45 22.66 12.74
C LEU A 602 27.68 23.56 12.80
N ALA A 603 28.39 23.66 11.67
CA ALA A 603 29.67 24.34 11.60
C ALA A 603 29.67 25.45 10.55
N ASN A 604 28.96 25.27 9.43
CA ASN A 604 29.01 26.21 8.32
C ASN A 604 27.60 26.55 7.82
N ILE A 605 27.32 27.85 7.73
CA ILE A 605 26.16 28.40 7.05
C ILE A 605 26.68 29.31 5.93
N ASP A 606 26.44 28.93 4.67
CA ASP A 606 26.69 29.80 3.52
C ASP A 606 25.40 30.57 3.20
N TRP A 607 25.43 31.88 3.42
CA TRP A 607 24.36 32.79 3.06
C TRP A 607 24.84 33.89 2.10
N THR A 608 25.73 33.52 1.19
CA THR A 608 26.35 34.47 0.24
C THR A 608 25.40 34.94 -0.85
N SER A 609 24.23 34.33 -0.94
CA SER A 609 23.08 34.75 -1.73
C SER A 609 22.32 35.93 -1.13
N TYR A 610 22.57 36.32 0.13
CA TYR A 610 21.87 37.43 0.78
C TYR A 610 22.28 38.79 0.22
N THR A 611 21.29 39.60 -0.15
CA THR A 611 21.48 40.89 -0.84
C THR A 611 20.77 42.07 -0.19
N LYS A 612 20.05 41.89 0.93
CA LYS A 612 19.23 42.95 1.54
C LYS A 612 20.06 43.92 2.38
N ASP A 613 19.58 45.16 2.50
CA ASP A 613 20.26 46.28 3.18
C ASP A 613 20.11 46.28 4.72
N SER A 614 19.53 45.24 5.30
CA SER A 614 19.27 45.15 6.75
C SER A 614 19.48 43.73 7.24
N ALA A 615 19.98 43.53 8.46
CA ALA A 615 20.11 42.19 9.02
C ALA A 615 18.75 41.46 9.06
N PRO A 616 18.70 40.16 8.70
CA PRO A 616 17.47 39.38 8.77
C PRO A 616 17.05 39.14 10.22
N ILE A 617 15.77 38.84 10.44
CA ILE A 617 15.26 38.57 11.80
C ILE A 617 15.97 37.34 12.39
N PHE A 618 16.63 37.54 13.52
CA PHE A 618 17.17 36.45 14.33
C PHE A 618 16.09 35.94 15.30
N TYR A 619 15.55 34.76 15.07
CA TYR A 619 14.49 34.20 15.91
C TYR A 619 15.03 33.63 17.23
N SER A 620 14.35 33.95 18.33
CA SER A 620 14.64 33.34 19.64
C SER A 620 14.40 31.83 19.56
N GLY A 621 15.36 31.07 20.05
CA GLY A 621 15.31 29.60 20.03
C GLY A 621 15.66 28.95 18.70
N MET A 622 16.12 29.70 17.69
CA MET A 622 16.57 29.15 16.41
C MET A 622 17.70 28.13 16.56
N PHE A 623 18.60 28.35 17.53
CA PHE A 623 19.79 27.52 17.80
C PHE A 623 19.77 26.92 19.22
N ASP A 624 18.58 26.73 19.83
CA ASP A 624 18.49 26.15 21.17
C ASP A 624 19.16 24.77 21.22
N GLY A 625 19.94 24.49 22.27
CA GLY A 625 20.72 23.26 22.40
C GLY A 625 22.16 23.34 21.86
N ILE A 626 22.52 24.42 21.17
CA ILE A 626 23.91 24.70 20.75
C ILE A 626 24.58 25.61 21.79
N SER A 627 25.59 25.09 22.49
CA SER A 627 26.24 25.80 23.61
C SER A 627 27.21 26.91 23.19
N ASP A 628 27.83 26.78 22.01
CA ASP A 628 28.80 27.74 21.49
C ASP A 628 28.43 28.19 20.07
N LEU A 629 27.70 29.30 19.97
CA LEU A 629 27.33 29.89 18.69
C LEU A 629 28.56 30.39 17.90
N LYS A 630 29.70 30.67 18.54
CA LYS A 630 30.92 31.09 17.84
C LYS A 630 31.59 29.95 17.07
N ALA A 631 31.23 28.69 17.35
CA ALA A 631 31.68 27.55 16.56
C ALA A 631 31.05 27.51 15.16
N ILE A 632 29.89 28.17 14.97
CA ILE A 632 29.20 28.24 13.68
C ILE A 632 29.76 29.40 12.86
N THR A 633 30.30 29.09 11.69
CA THR A 633 30.74 30.08 10.69
C THR A 633 29.60 30.45 9.77
N LEU A 634 29.19 31.72 9.80
CA LEU A 634 28.27 32.30 8.83
C LEU A 634 29.07 33.06 7.76
N THR A 635 29.03 32.55 6.54
CA THR A 635 29.66 33.20 5.38
C THR A 635 28.62 34.04 4.64
N VAL A 636 28.88 35.32 4.45
CA VAL A 636 28.02 36.27 3.72
C VAL A 636 28.83 37.02 2.66
N ASN A 637 28.18 37.73 1.74
CA ASN A 637 28.89 38.60 0.80
C ASN A 637 29.55 39.78 1.55
N GLU A 638 30.68 40.29 1.03
CA GLU A 638 31.40 41.43 1.62
C GLU A 638 30.50 42.67 1.76
N ASP A 639 29.66 42.93 0.75
CA ASP A 639 28.75 44.08 0.71
C ASP A 639 27.71 44.10 1.85
N VAL A 640 27.41 42.93 2.43
CA VAL A 640 26.45 42.78 3.53
C VAL A 640 27.13 42.39 4.85
N TYR A 641 28.45 42.29 4.91
CA TYR A 641 29.13 41.85 6.14
C TYR A 641 28.83 42.76 7.33
N ASP A 642 28.89 44.08 7.12
CA ASP A 642 28.73 45.07 8.17
C ASP A 642 27.32 45.04 8.80
N ILE A 643 26.28 44.70 8.03
CA ILE A 643 24.91 44.59 8.57
C ILE A 643 24.78 43.42 9.57
N PHE A 644 25.45 42.28 9.31
CA PHE A 644 25.46 41.14 10.24
C PHE A 644 26.38 41.41 11.44
N ALA A 645 27.51 42.08 11.22
CA ALA A 645 28.46 42.42 12.27
C ALA A 645 27.89 43.43 13.28
N ALA A 646 27.05 44.36 12.82
CA ALA A 646 26.38 45.34 13.66
C ALA A 646 25.18 44.75 14.45
N ASP A 647 24.60 43.63 14.02
CA ASP A 647 23.46 43.02 14.68
C ASP A 647 23.86 42.24 15.95
N ALA A 648 23.19 42.52 17.07
CA ALA A 648 23.53 41.97 18.38
C ALA A 648 23.35 40.45 18.52
N ASN A 649 22.59 39.82 17.62
CA ASN A 649 22.36 38.38 17.63
C ASN A 649 23.17 37.66 16.56
N TRP A 650 23.21 38.17 15.33
CA TRP A 650 24.02 37.55 14.26
C TRP A 650 25.52 37.63 14.54
N SER A 651 26.00 38.70 15.18
CA SER A 651 27.39 38.83 15.64
C SER A 651 27.81 37.81 16.71
N LYS A 652 26.89 36.98 17.23
CA LYS A 652 27.21 35.83 18.10
C LYS A 652 27.83 34.67 17.32
N LEU A 653 27.61 34.58 16.02
CA LEU A 653 28.26 33.60 15.14
C LEU A 653 29.68 34.05 14.76
N ASN A 654 30.48 33.16 14.18
CA ASN A 654 31.74 33.53 13.52
C ASN A 654 31.44 34.05 12.11
N LEU A 655 31.50 35.36 11.90
CA LEU A 655 31.16 35.98 10.62
C LEU A 655 32.36 35.98 9.68
N VAL A 656 32.15 35.62 8.41
CA VAL A 656 33.16 35.65 7.35
C VAL A 656 32.58 36.31 6.10
N ALA A 657 33.27 37.31 5.55
CA ALA A 657 32.95 37.87 4.24
C ALA A 657 33.56 37.00 3.13
N LYS A 658 32.74 36.53 2.18
CA LYS A 658 33.17 35.85 0.96
C LYS A 658 33.92 36.85 0.09
N GLY A 659 35.23 36.62 -0.04
CA GLY A 659 36.15 37.54 -0.72
C GLY A 659 37.18 38.19 0.20
N SER A 660 36.99 38.15 1.52
CA SER A 660 37.96 38.72 2.47
C SER A 660 39.28 37.94 2.46
N THR A 661 40.37 38.64 2.17
CA THR A 661 41.73 38.08 2.04
C THR A 661 42.44 37.84 3.37
N GLY A 662 41.71 37.73 4.49
CA GLY A 662 42.28 37.38 5.79
C GLY A 662 43.05 38.51 6.48
N ILE A 663 42.65 39.77 6.29
CA ILE A 663 43.12 40.86 7.17
C ILE A 663 42.14 40.98 8.34
N ASN A 664 42.42 40.25 9.42
CA ASN A 664 41.85 40.60 10.71
C ASN A 664 42.48 41.92 11.16
N GLY A 665 41.67 42.98 11.17
CA GLY A 665 41.92 44.20 11.92
C GLY A 665 43.23 44.93 11.63
N VAL A 666 43.20 45.84 10.67
CA VAL A 666 43.99 47.07 10.78
C VAL A 666 43.04 48.22 10.46
N ASP A 667 42.97 49.18 11.37
CA ASP A 667 42.15 50.40 11.30
C ASP A 667 42.00 50.96 9.87
N ASN A 668 40.81 51.48 9.57
CA ASN A 668 40.45 52.20 8.34
C ASN A 668 41.29 53.47 8.06
N GLU A 669 42.42 53.66 8.75
CA GLU A 669 43.41 54.74 8.52
C GLU A 669 44.80 54.22 8.09
N ALA A 670 45.02 52.91 7.94
CA ALA A 670 46.34 52.38 7.60
C ALA A 670 46.75 52.68 6.15
N SER A 671 47.97 53.22 5.97
CA SER A 671 48.50 53.60 4.65
C SER A 671 48.94 52.41 3.78
N VAL A 672 48.64 51.17 4.16
CA VAL A 672 49.20 49.94 3.57
C VAL A 672 48.12 48.87 3.39
N ARG A 673 48.01 48.30 2.19
CA ARG A 673 47.10 47.19 1.81
C ARG A 673 47.88 46.05 1.17
N PHE A 674 47.49 44.79 1.36
CA PHE A 674 48.10 43.64 0.71
C PHE A 674 47.05 42.74 0.05
N ASP A 675 47.21 42.43 -1.24
CA ASP A 675 46.23 41.64 -2.03
C ASP A 675 46.57 40.13 -2.11
N GLY A 676 47.62 39.70 -1.44
CA GLY A 676 48.15 38.33 -1.52
C GLY A 676 49.40 38.21 -2.40
N ASN A 677 49.69 39.18 -3.25
CA ASN A 677 50.91 39.20 -4.09
C ASN A 677 51.64 40.54 -4.08
N THR A 678 50.89 41.63 -3.92
CA THR A 678 51.39 43.00 -4.00
C THR A 678 50.98 43.76 -2.74
N LEU A 679 51.96 44.42 -2.15
CA LEU A 679 51.78 45.43 -1.11
C LEU A 679 51.52 46.77 -1.78
N TYR A 680 50.44 47.46 -1.45
CA TYR A 680 50.13 48.81 -1.90
C TYR A 680 50.28 49.77 -0.75
N THR A 681 50.80 50.96 -1.02
CA THR A 681 50.98 52.00 -0.02
C THR A 681 50.40 53.32 -0.54
N SER A 682 49.53 53.96 0.26
CA SER A 682 48.93 55.26 -0.09
C SER A 682 49.90 56.42 0.14
N GLN A 683 50.95 56.21 0.94
CA GLN A 683 52.10 57.10 1.14
C GLN A 683 53.40 56.27 1.27
N PRO A 684 54.60 56.86 1.12
CA PRO A 684 55.85 56.15 1.31
C PRO A 684 55.99 55.59 2.73
N VAL A 685 56.31 54.31 2.85
CA VAL A 685 56.63 53.64 4.12
C VAL A 685 58.08 53.13 4.09
N ASN A 686 58.76 53.20 5.24
CA ASN A 686 60.19 52.92 5.35
C ASN A 686 60.44 51.56 6.02
N ASP A 687 61.68 51.07 5.95
CA ASP A 687 62.15 49.84 6.59
C ASP A 687 61.30 48.58 6.35
N VAL A 688 60.68 48.47 5.18
CA VAL A 688 59.78 47.34 4.86
C VAL A 688 60.57 46.03 4.83
N CYS A 689 60.17 45.09 5.68
CA CYS A 689 60.78 43.77 5.84
C CYS A 689 59.70 42.69 5.88
N VAL A 690 59.93 41.56 5.22
CA VAL A 690 59.08 40.36 5.26
C VAL A 690 59.80 39.31 6.08
N TYR A 691 59.17 38.80 7.13
CA TYR A 691 59.67 37.71 7.97
C TYR A 691 58.77 36.48 7.85
N THR A 692 59.31 35.28 8.02
CA THR A 692 58.50 34.09 8.28
C THR A 692 57.73 34.27 9.59
N VAL A 693 56.68 33.47 9.82
CA VAL A 693 55.98 33.45 11.12
C VAL A 693 56.92 33.05 12.27
N SER A 694 57.98 32.28 11.97
CA SER A 694 59.04 31.92 12.93
C SER A 694 60.09 33.03 13.16
N GLY A 695 59.93 34.20 12.54
CA GLY A 695 60.78 35.38 12.76
C GLY A 695 62.06 35.44 11.91
N SER A 696 62.22 34.56 10.91
CA SER A 696 63.38 34.61 9.99
C SER A 696 63.15 35.66 8.90
N LEU A 697 64.13 36.53 8.64
CA LEU A 697 64.01 37.54 7.59
C LEU A 697 64.03 36.88 6.20
N VAL A 698 62.98 37.10 5.43
CA VAL A 698 62.79 36.58 4.07
C VAL A 698 63.19 37.61 3.03
N ARG A 699 62.77 38.87 3.23
CA ARG A 699 63.04 39.95 2.29
C ARG A 699 63.17 41.29 3.00
N LYS A 700 64.13 42.11 2.57
CA LYS A 700 64.28 43.51 3.00
C LYS A 700 64.12 44.41 1.79
N CYS A 701 63.19 45.35 1.87
CA CYS A 701 62.74 46.15 0.73
C CYS A 701 63.04 47.64 0.89
N GLY A 702 63.42 48.10 2.09
CA GLY A 702 63.77 49.50 2.33
C GLY A 702 62.52 50.38 2.29
N VAL A 703 62.45 51.32 1.34
CA VAL A 703 61.31 52.25 1.19
C VAL A 703 60.37 51.76 0.09
N VAL A 704 59.07 51.70 0.38
CA VAL A 704 58.03 51.37 -0.60
C VAL A 704 57.12 52.58 -0.78
N ALA A 705 57.00 53.05 -2.02
CA ALA A 705 56.08 54.11 -2.42
C ALA A 705 55.20 53.59 -3.58
N GLY A 706 53.88 53.53 -3.35
CA GLY A 706 52.91 53.07 -4.33
C GLY A 706 52.66 51.57 -4.24
N SER A 707 53.57 50.72 -4.74
CA SER A 707 53.42 49.27 -4.58
C SER A 707 54.73 48.48 -4.58
N LEU A 708 54.70 47.30 -4.00
CA LEU A 708 55.80 46.33 -3.96
C LEU A 708 55.23 44.94 -4.23
N ASN A 709 55.65 44.33 -5.34
CA ASN A 709 55.30 42.97 -5.69
C ASN A 709 56.23 41.96 -4.99
N LEU A 710 55.66 40.93 -4.38
CA LEU A 710 56.38 39.88 -3.65
C LEU A 710 56.44 38.56 -4.43
N SER A 711 56.28 38.56 -5.75
CA SER A 711 56.29 37.35 -6.60
C SER A 711 57.50 36.43 -6.39
N ASP A 712 58.64 36.99 -5.98
CA ASP A 712 59.89 36.30 -5.64
C ASP A 712 59.89 35.57 -4.28
N VAL A 713 58.97 35.89 -3.37
CA VAL A 713 58.80 35.22 -2.08
C VAL A 713 57.98 33.93 -2.25
N ALA A 714 58.26 32.83 -1.57
CA ALA A 714 57.42 31.63 -1.71
C ALA A 714 55.99 31.85 -1.16
N ASN A 715 55.01 31.07 -1.62
CA ASN A 715 53.65 31.08 -1.04
C ASN A 715 53.70 30.65 0.43
N GLY A 716 52.95 31.32 1.30
CA GLY A 716 52.99 31.06 2.74
C GLY A 716 52.58 32.25 3.61
N ALA A 717 52.56 32.06 4.92
CA ALA A 717 52.27 33.11 5.89
C ALA A 717 53.55 33.84 6.33
N TYR A 718 53.47 35.15 6.42
CA TYR A 718 54.59 36.03 6.75
C TYR A 718 54.17 37.15 7.71
N ILE A 719 55.15 37.78 8.35
CA ILE A 719 55.01 39.01 9.12
C ILE A 719 55.67 40.14 8.33
N LEU A 720 54.88 41.09 7.86
CA LEU A 720 55.35 42.32 7.22
C LEU A 720 55.60 43.36 8.31
N VAL A 721 56.83 43.86 8.41
CA VAL A 721 57.21 44.95 9.33
C VAL A 721 57.57 46.18 8.51
N TYR A 722 57.08 47.35 8.90
CA TYR A 722 57.41 48.62 8.26
C TYR A 722 57.37 49.79 9.25
N THR A 723 58.02 50.90 8.91
CA THR A 723 58.03 52.14 9.68
C THR A 723 57.21 53.20 8.95
N GLN A 724 56.19 53.75 9.62
CA GLN A 724 55.38 54.87 9.14
C GLN A 724 55.32 55.96 10.21
N ASN A 725 55.53 57.22 9.83
CA ASN A 725 55.51 58.36 10.76
C ASN A 725 56.41 58.18 12.01
N GLY A 726 57.54 57.47 11.86
CA GLY A 726 58.46 57.15 12.95
C GLY A 726 58.04 55.99 13.86
N GLN A 727 56.88 55.36 13.63
CA GLN A 727 56.38 54.19 14.36
C GLN A 727 56.57 52.91 13.56
N LYS A 728 56.92 51.81 14.24
CA LYS A 728 57.01 50.48 13.63
C LYS A 728 55.67 49.75 13.73
N HIS A 729 55.25 49.19 12.60
CA HIS A 729 54.05 48.37 12.46
C HIS A 729 54.46 46.96 12.05
N ALA A 730 53.69 45.97 12.51
CA ALA A 730 53.85 44.57 12.13
C ALA A 730 52.48 43.98 11.80
N VAL A 731 52.33 43.42 10.59
CA VAL A 731 51.07 42.88 10.09
C VAL A 731 51.32 41.47 9.57
N LYS A 732 50.47 40.52 9.95
CA LYS A 732 50.50 39.17 9.40
C LYS A 732 49.86 39.18 8.01
N VAL A 733 50.56 38.65 7.02
CA VAL A 733 50.11 38.59 5.62
C VAL A 733 50.25 37.18 5.07
N VAL A 734 49.39 36.78 4.13
CA VAL A 734 49.45 35.47 3.48
C VAL A 734 49.71 35.67 2.01
N LYS A 735 50.87 35.21 1.53
CA LYS A 735 51.21 35.23 0.11
C LYS A 735 50.59 34.02 -0.61
N ARG A 736 49.79 34.29 -1.64
CA ARG A 736 49.05 33.29 -2.44
C ARG A 736 49.74 32.91 -3.73
#